data_AF-A0A9X2XVC6-F1
#
_entry.id   AF-A0A9X2XVC6-F1
#
_cell.length_a   1.000
_cell.length_b   1.000
_cell.length_c   1.000
_cell.angle_alpha   90.00
_cell.angle_beta   90.00
_cell.angle_gamma   90.00
#
_symmetry.space_group_name_H-M   'P 1'
#
loop_
_entity.id
_entity.type
_entity.pdbx_description
1 polymer ?
#
loop_
_entity_poly.entity_id
_entity_poly.type
_entity_poly.pdbx_seq_one_letter_code
_entity_poly.pdbx_strand_id
1 'polypeptide(L)'
;MQNKTNSRYNFSSLSIKDLIEARDTFHAHLINKRNVVATAIGRYLIREEDIDMNGSYRPLHSGSKRTIENSCVIDISWPCILVFVNKWEDDADLIKQGASNIVPRSVFMPDGRVVPICVVEAPQNNTGSNLVNFDKLIFPTNLVGGGFPVIVNVQGSDHVATVACLVTDGHSYFALTNKHVTGESAEEIETLFGNKPIVIGISSGKAISKAEFARWYPEWAVKNMQVNCDVGLIKVSDINRWKTAILEIGELDELYDLNTFNLDLSLIATYTFKNGEDKKEKLPAGNGLVRGYGAISHLTEGQILALFYRYKSVGGVEYVSDFLIGGRNGQTLRVDYGDSGMLWLLETIDENNKPKLQPFALHWGQHQFFVGNQKKHFSYSMSTALSNICRELDVELVRGCNVALDYSWGKVGHYSVGSLAIDCILNENLAALMRANINNISFQSRKITRDLAAKDNPDLSKNPDEGFCPLADVPDIIWKQSKSYIDKEGNPKGFEWGRKGDENPNHYADADYVTENGNLYDFCPTAADLTVQTWQHYYNEVDKAMGHTPDAREKKKRGLLCFRVWQIFDYMVAALKNREHDKFIFGAGVLAHYVGDACQPLHSSFMSDGDPADNETIMYTPPRGGSRHPKGIPYEKIINPGNGVHVAYEDNMIDDFIHVMLPKIKEIINDNESRIMQELLIPIGNGQEAGFAVLQLMKVTQTDINPKDIVEVYKKAKGHQNIAKELHDEFGELTVECMARGCRVLAAIWNAAWDVSQTTSEYKRSISQDKLIALYRNPDELPSLHLDTIENILVK
;
A
#
# COMPACT_ATOMS: atom_id res chain seq x y z
N MET A 1 2.66 -53.88 50.70
CA MET A 1 3.89 -53.68 49.91
C MET A 1 3.79 -54.44 48.60
N GLN A 2 3.38 -53.76 47.53
CA GLN A 2 3.67 -54.13 46.14
C GLN A 2 3.60 -52.83 45.36
N ASN A 3 4.74 -52.16 45.23
CA ASN A 3 4.95 -51.04 44.34
C ASN A 3 4.76 -51.55 42.90
N LYS A 4 3.57 -51.34 42.32
CA LYS A 4 3.43 -51.35 40.86
C LYS A 4 4.07 -50.07 40.35
N THR A 5 5.24 -50.23 39.78
CA THR A 5 5.94 -49.28 38.92
C THR A 5 4.98 -48.72 37.87
N ASN A 6 4.32 -47.60 38.17
CA ASN A 6 3.78 -46.72 37.15
C ASN A 6 5.00 -46.15 36.42
N SER A 7 5.42 -46.79 35.33
CA SER A 7 6.27 -46.12 34.35
C SER A 7 5.51 -44.88 33.92
N ARG A 8 5.86 -43.71 34.46
CA ARG A 8 5.42 -42.42 33.93
C ARG A 8 6.03 -42.34 32.54
N TYR A 9 5.28 -42.79 31.54
CA TYR A 9 5.66 -42.61 30.15
C TYR A 9 5.88 -41.10 29.96
N ASN A 10 7.12 -40.71 29.65
CA ASN A 10 7.42 -39.33 29.37
C ASN A 10 6.99 -39.02 27.94
N PHE A 11 5.79 -38.48 27.78
CA PHE A 11 5.22 -38.18 26.47
C PHE A 11 5.83 -36.94 25.82
N SER A 12 6.70 -36.17 26.52
CA SER A 12 7.28 -34.93 26.00
C SER A 12 8.24 -35.13 24.83
N SER A 13 8.72 -36.36 24.60
CA SER A 13 9.64 -36.69 23.51
C SER A 13 8.94 -37.03 22.19
N LEU A 14 7.60 -37.08 22.16
CA LEU A 14 6.85 -37.36 20.93
C LEU A 14 6.91 -36.15 19.98
N SER A 15 7.35 -36.41 18.75
CA SER A 15 7.39 -35.46 17.64
C SER A 15 6.06 -35.41 16.89
N ILE A 16 5.89 -34.40 16.02
CA ILE A 16 4.75 -34.35 15.08
C ILE A 16 4.71 -35.59 14.18
N LYS A 17 5.88 -36.06 13.72
CA LYS A 17 5.99 -37.28 12.91
C LYS A 17 5.38 -38.49 13.63
N ASP A 18 5.68 -38.65 14.92
CA ASP A 18 5.13 -39.75 15.73
C ASP A 18 3.61 -39.66 15.83
N LEU A 19 3.05 -38.46 16.01
CA LEU A 19 1.60 -38.26 16.11
C LEU A 19 0.90 -38.52 14.78
N ILE A 20 1.48 -38.08 13.67
CA ILE A 20 0.94 -38.30 12.32
C ILE A 20 0.93 -39.79 12.00
N GLU A 21 2.04 -40.48 12.21
CA GLU A 21 2.17 -41.91 11.95
C GLU A 21 1.21 -42.73 12.82
N ALA A 22 1.08 -42.38 14.10
CA ALA A 22 0.14 -43.03 15.00
C ALA A 22 -1.32 -42.79 14.59
N ARG A 23 -1.66 -41.56 14.20
CA ARG A 23 -3.00 -41.25 13.72
C ARG A 23 -3.33 -42.03 12.46
N ASP A 24 -2.41 -42.12 11.50
CA ASP A 24 -2.58 -42.87 10.25
C ASP A 24 -2.75 -44.37 10.53
N THR A 25 -1.87 -44.94 11.35
CA THR A 25 -1.88 -46.38 11.70
C THR A 25 -3.18 -46.79 12.40
N PHE A 26 -3.66 -45.97 13.34
CA PHE A 26 -4.86 -46.28 14.14
C PHE A 26 -6.13 -45.65 13.58
N HIS A 27 -6.06 -45.08 12.38
CA HIS A 27 -7.11 -44.26 11.82
C HIS A 27 -8.48 -44.98 11.79
N ALA A 28 -8.52 -46.11 11.08
CA ALA A 28 -9.75 -46.89 10.90
C ALA A 28 -10.32 -47.37 12.25
N HIS A 29 -9.46 -47.58 13.25
CA HIS A 29 -9.91 -47.95 14.58
C HIS A 29 -10.59 -46.79 15.30
N LEU A 30 -10.05 -45.58 15.20
CA LEU A 30 -10.55 -44.40 15.91
C LEU A 30 -11.84 -43.84 15.29
N ILE A 31 -11.97 -43.83 13.96
CA ILE A 31 -13.15 -43.25 13.30
C ILE A 31 -14.40 -44.13 13.43
N ASN A 32 -14.22 -45.43 13.59
CA ASN A 32 -15.32 -46.38 13.81
C ASN A 32 -15.80 -46.40 15.28
N LYS A 33 -15.20 -45.57 16.15
CA LYS A 33 -15.68 -45.40 17.52
C LYS A 33 -16.95 -44.57 17.54
N ARG A 34 -17.79 -44.86 18.52
CA ARG A 34 -19.08 -44.19 18.68
C ARG A 34 -18.85 -42.69 18.91
N ASN A 35 -19.70 -41.88 18.27
CA ASN A 35 -19.70 -40.42 18.34
C ASN A 35 -18.44 -39.74 17.77
N VAL A 36 -17.40 -40.44 17.33
CA VAL A 36 -16.20 -39.78 16.77
C VAL A 36 -16.53 -39.15 15.42
N VAL A 37 -16.26 -37.84 15.31
CA VAL A 37 -16.55 -37.06 14.10
C VAL A 37 -15.29 -36.57 13.40
N ALA A 38 -14.20 -36.37 14.15
CA ALA A 38 -12.96 -35.86 13.60
C ALA A 38 -11.76 -36.23 14.48
N THR A 39 -10.56 -36.09 13.91
CA THR A 39 -9.29 -36.26 14.60
C THR A 39 -8.30 -35.18 14.19
N ALA A 40 -7.45 -34.74 15.08
CA ALA A 40 -6.33 -33.84 14.80
C ALA A 40 -5.10 -34.26 15.62
N ILE A 41 -3.96 -33.63 15.36
CA ILE A 41 -2.80 -33.75 16.26
C ILE A 41 -2.65 -32.45 17.05
N GLY A 42 -2.19 -32.55 18.29
CA GLY A 42 -2.01 -31.37 19.11
C GLY A 42 -1.36 -31.65 20.46
N ARG A 43 -1.61 -30.76 21.42
CA ARG A 43 -1.24 -30.95 22.83
C ARG A 43 -2.47 -31.27 23.66
N TYR A 44 -2.28 -32.05 24.71
CA TYR A 44 -3.35 -32.50 25.58
C TYR A 44 -4.03 -31.30 26.25
N LEU A 45 -5.34 -31.21 26.06
CA LEU A 45 -6.15 -30.12 26.60
C LEU A 45 -6.42 -30.37 28.10
N ILE A 46 -5.92 -29.47 28.93
CA ILE A 46 -6.10 -29.48 30.38
C ILE A 46 -7.35 -28.66 30.69
N ARG A 47 -8.29 -29.25 31.44
CA ARG A 47 -9.50 -28.55 31.85
C ARG A 47 -9.11 -27.42 32.79
N GLU A 48 -9.71 -26.26 32.61
CA GLU A 48 -9.42 -25.10 33.45
C GLU A 48 -9.75 -25.39 34.92
N GLU A 49 -10.78 -26.18 35.22
CA GLU A 49 -11.09 -26.63 36.58
C GLU A 49 -9.97 -27.45 37.23
N ASP A 50 -9.16 -28.17 36.44
CA ASP A 50 -8.02 -28.95 36.92
C ASP A 50 -6.77 -28.07 37.16
N ILE A 51 -6.90 -26.74 37.11
CA ILE A 51 -5.81 -25.79 37.34
C ILE A 51 -6.12 -24.98 38.59
N ASP A 52 -5.21 -25.04 39.58
CA ASP A 52 -5.34 -24.30 40.85
C ASP A 52 -5.10 -22.79 40.67
N MET A 53 -5.29 -22.01 41.75
CA MET A 53 -5.11 -20.55 41.71
C MET A 53 -3.67 -20.11 41.40
N ASN A 54 -2.69 -20.99 41.61
CA ASN A 54 -1.28 -20.74 41.33
C ASN A 54 -0.89 -21.21 39.92
N GLY A 55 -1.86 -21.62 39.10
CA GLY A 55 -1.65 -22.12 37.74
C GLY A 55 -1.07 -23.52 37.67
N SER A 56 -1.03 -24.25 38.79
CA SER A 56 -0.52 -25.63 38.82
C SER A 56 -1.63 -26.63 38.50
N TYR A 57 -1.31 -27.61 37.66
CA TYR A 57 -2.23 -28.70 37.33
C TYR A 57 -2.47 -29.62 38.53
N ARG A 58 -3.74 -29.70 38.94
CA ARG A 58 -4.26 -30.60 39.98
C ARG A 58 -5.56 -31.24 39.46
N PRO A 59 -5.51 -32.47 38.95
CA PRO A 59 -6.73 -33.12 38.44
C PRO A 59 -7.73 -33.33 39.58
N LEU A 60 -8.88 -32.65 39.51
CA LEU A 60 -9.92 -32.73 40.54
C LEU A 60 -10.92 -33.85 40.27
N HIS A 61 -11.24 -34.11 38.99
CA HIS A 61 -12.26 -35.11 38.61
C HIS A 61 -11.82 -35.95 37.40
N SER A 62 -11.64 -37.26 37.59
CA SER A 62 -11.44 -38.19 36.47
C SER A 62 -12.78 -38.41 35.73
N GLY A 63 -12.85 -38.05 34.44
CA GLY A 63 -14.00 -38.37 33.58
C GLY A 63 -15.00 -37.24 33.29
N SER A 64 -14.83 -36.05 33.87
CA SER A 64 -15.63 -34.87 33.48
C SER A 64 -15.39 -34.47 32.02
N LYS A 65 -16.45 -34.00 31.36
CA LYS A 65 -16.46 -33.61 29.94
C LYS A 65 -15.39 -32.57 29.62
N ARG A 66 -14.71 -32.78 28.49
CA ARG A 66 -13.76 -31.83 27.93
C ARG A 66 -14.31 -31.14 26.70
N THR A 67 -14.22 -29.82 26.65
CA THR A 67 -14.53 -28.98 25.47
C THR A 67 -13.37 -28.04 25.19
N ILE A 68 -13.41 -27.37 24.04
CA ILE A 68 -12.45 -26.33 23.68
C ILE A 68 -12.62 -25.08 24.57
N GLU A 69 -13.82 -24.82 25.07
CA GLU A 69 -14.09 -23.69 25.96
C GLU A 69 -13.54 -23.89 27.36
N ASN A 70 -13.71 -25.10 27.91
CA ASN A 70 -13.41 -25.37 29.32
C ASN A 70 -11.99 -25.92 29.52
N SER A 71 -11.20 -25.99 28.44
CA SER A 71 -9.87 -26.58 28.45
C SER A 71 -8.89 -25.81 27.57
N CYS A 72 -7.62 -25.88 27.92
CA CYS A 72 -6.56 -25.21 27.18
C CYS A 72 -5.24 -25.98 27.25
N VAL A 73 -4.28 -25.56 26.45
CA VAL A 73 -2.90 -26.05 26.53
C VAL A 73 -2.14 -25.18 27.52
N ILE A 74 -1.39 -25.81 28.41
CA ILE A 74 -0.46 -25.15 29.34
C ILE A 74 0.95 -25.72 29.13
N ASP A 75 1.94 -25.17 29.81
CA ASP A 75 3.35 -25.56 29.73
C ASP A 75 3.60 -27.07 29.92
N ILE A 76 2.82 -27.73 30.79
CA ILE A 76 2.94 -29.17 31.04
C ILE A 76 2.11 -30.05 30.08
N SER A 77 1.33 -29.48 29.17
CA SER A 77 0.52 -30.24 28.21
C SER A 77 1.42 -31.01 27.24
N TRP A 78 1.13 -32.31 27.07
CA TRP A 78 1.95 -33.21 26.27
C TRP A 78 1.38 -33.45 24.85
N PRO A 79 2.22 -33.81 23.87
CA PRO A 79 1.79 -34.20 22.51
C PRO A 79 0.76 -35.33 22.53
N CYS A 80 -0.34 -35.22 21.76
CA CYS A 80 -1.41 -36.22 21.70
C CYS A 80 -2.21 -36.18 20.39
N ILE A 81 -2.97 -37.24 20.12
CA ILE A 81 -4.04 -37.22 19.12
C ILE A 81 -5.30 -36.65 19.78
N LEU A 82 -5.86 -35.60 19.18
CA LEU A 82 -7.15 -35.05 19.55
C LEU A 82 -8.25 -35.84 18.84
N VAL A 83 -9.22 -36.36 19.58
CA VAL A 83 -10.38 -37.08 19.06
C VAL A 83 -11.63 -36.30 19.41
N PHE A 84 -12.31 -35.77 18.39
CA PHE A 84 -13.52 -34.99 18.55
C PHE A 84 -14.74 -35.90 18.51
N VAL A 85 -15.62 -35.78 19.51
CA VAL A 85 -16.87 -36.54 19.62
C VAL A 85 -18.08 -35.63 19.56
N ASN A 86 -19.11 -36.04 18.81
CA ASN A 86 -20.37 -35.30 18.69
C ASN A 86 -21.13 -35.21 20.03
N LYS A 87 -20.98 -36.24 20.87
CA LYS A 87 -21.64 -36.35 22.17
C LYS A 87 -20.69 -37.03 23.14
N TRP A 88 -20.52 -36.43 24.32
CA TRP A 88 -19.81 -37.05 25.43
C TRP A 88 -20.70 -38.12 26.09
N GLU A 89 -20.19 -39.33 26.22
CA GLU A 89 -20.82 -40.44 26.94
C GLU A 89 -19.78 -41.01 27.90
N ASP A 90 -20.21 -41.43 29.10
CA ASP A 90 -19.30 -42.03 30.06
C ASP A 90 -18.91 -43.47 29.66
N ASP A 91 -17.84 -43.99 30.25
CA ASP A 91 -17.34 -45.33 29.93
C ASP A 91 -18.42 -46.40 30.19
N ALA A 92 -19.27 -46.23 31.21
CA ALA A 92 -20.30 -47.21 31.57
C ALA A 92 -21.40 -47.31 30.49
N ASP A 93 -21.84 -46.17 29.95
CA ASP A 93 -22.84 -46.11 28.91
C ASP A 93 -22.30 -46.57 27.55
N LEU A 94 -21.04 -46.26 27.24
CA LEU A 94 -20.36 -46.78 26.06
C LEU A 94 -20.22 -48.31 26.10
N ILE A 95 -19.86 -48.87 27.27
CA ILE A 95 -19.74 -50.33 27.47
C ILE A 95 -21.07 -51.04 27.23
N LYS A 96 -22.20 -50.49 27.71
CA LYS A 96 -23.53 -51.08 27.52
C LYS A 96 -23.87 -51.28 26.04
N GLN A 97 -23.31 -50.46 25.16
CA GLN A 97 -23.57 -50.48 23.72
C GLN A 97 -22.46 -51.21 22.94
N GLY A 98 -21.43 -51.70 23.63
CA GLY A 98 -20.29 -52.45 23.08
C GLY A 98 -18.94 -51.86 23.51
N ALA A 99 -18.09 -52.66 24.16
CA ALA A 99 -16.77 -52.22 24.64
C ALA A 99 -15.85 -51.67 23.53
N SER A 100 -16.05 -52.07 22.28
CA SER A 100 -15.34 -51.54 21.11
C SER A 100 -15.65 -50.07 20.83
N ASN A 101 -16.72 -49.50 21.39
CA ASN A 101 -17.14 -48.11 21.20
C ASN A 101 -16.26 -47.11 21.98
N ILE A 102 -15.53 -47.57 22.99
CA ILE A 102 -14.66 -46.70 23.79
C ILE A 102 -13.47 -46.24 22.95
N VAL A 103 -13.24 -44.92 22.97
CA VAL A 103 -12.00 -44.33 22.48
C VAL A 103 -10.89 -44.63 23.50
N PRO A 104 -9.80 -45.32 23.11
CA PRO A 104 -8.74 -45.65 24.04
C PRO A 104 -8.02 -44.40 24.53
N ARG A 105 -7.45 -44.44 25.76
CA ARG A 105 -6.67 -43.32 26.31
C ARG A 105 -5.32 -43.12 25.63
N SER A 106 -4.80 -44.16 24.98
CA SER A 106 -3.55 -44.15 24.23
C SER A 106 -3.57 -45.26 23.19
N VAL A 107 -2.81 -45.08 22.11
CA VAL A 107 -2.51 -46.12 21.12
C VAL A 107 -1.07 -46.58 21.28
N PHE A 108 -0.83 -47.86 21.01
CA PHE A 108 0.46 -48.51 21.19
C PHE A 108 1.01 -48.88 19.81
N MET A 109 2.07 -48.20 19.38
CA MET A 109 2.71 -48.44 18.10
C MET A 109 3.44 -49.79 18.08
N PRO A 110 3.58 -50.45 16.91
CA PRO A 110 4.30 -51.72 16.80
C PRO A 110 5.76 -51.69 17.29
N ASP A 111 6.38 -50.51 17.26
CA ASP A 111 7.76 -50.27 17.72
C ASP A 111 7.88 -49.92 19.22
N GLY A 112 6.77 -49.96 19.96
CA GLY A 112 6.72 -49.70 21.40
C GLY A 112 6.48 -48.23 21.78
N ARG A 113 6.38 -47.29 20.82
CA ARG A 113 5.93 -45.92 21.13
C ARG A 113 4.49 -45.94 21.65
N VAL A 114 4.20 -45.09 22.64
CA VAL A 114 2.85 -44.92 23.20
C VAL A 114 2.39 -43.50 22.91
N VAL A 115 1.30 -43.36 22.16
CA VAL A 115 0.75 -42.05 21.78
C VAL A 115 -0.57 -41.80 22.52
N PRO A 116 -0.67 -40.75 23.34
CA PRO A 116 -1.86 -40.48 24.12
C PRO A 116 -2.98 -39.88 23.27
N ILE A 117 -4.22 -40.07 23.73
CA ILE A 117 -5.44 -39.53 23.10
C ILE A 117 -6.14 -38.57 24.06
N CYS A 118 -6.50 -37.40 23.53
CA CYS A 118 -7.34 -36.42 24.21
C CYS A 118 -8.72 -36.39 23.55
N VAL A 119 -9.73 -36.95 24.22
CA VAL A 119 -11.13 -36.87 23.78
C VAL A 119 -11.67 -35.47 24.10
N VAL A 120 -12.36 -34.87 23.13
CA VAL A 120 -12.94 -33.52 23.19
C VAL A 120 -14.36 -33.57 22.63
N GLU A 121 -15.34 -33.10 23.38
CA GLU A 121 -16.71 -32.95 22.86
C GLU A 121 -16.80 -31.72 21.96
N ALA A 122 -17.29 -31.94 20.74
CA ALA A 122 -17.55 -30.94 19.72
C ALA A 122 -18.79 -31.38 18.92
N PRO A 123 -20.02 -31.02 19.37
CA PRO A 123 -21.27 -31.38 18.70
C PRO A 123 -21.43 -30.58 17.39
N GLN A 124 -21.50 -31.24 16.23
CA GLN A 124 -21.57 -30.57 14.94
C GLN A 124 -22.94 -29.89 14.72
N ASN A 125 -22.92 -28.68 14.15
CA ASN A 125 -24.11 -27.99 13.67
C ASN A 125 -24.17 -27.98 12.14
N ASN A 126 -25.24 -28.54 11.56
CA ASN A 126 -25.49 -28.52 10.12
C ASN A 126 -26.51 -27.46 9.68
N THR A 127 -27.03 -26.63 10.59
CA THR A 127 -27.99 -25.57 10.29
C THR A 127 -27.34 -24.21 10.48
N GLY A 128 -26.58 -23.78 9.48
CA GLY A 128 -26.13 -22.39 9.31
C GLY A 128 -26.95 -21.72 8.20
N SER A 129 -27.25 -20.43 8.35
CA SER A 129 -27.78 -19.63 7.24
C SER A 129 -26.60 -19.08 6.44
N ASN A 130 -26.57 -19.34 5.13
CA ASN A 130 -25.50 -18.85 4.24
C ASN A 130 -25.85 -17.47 3.64
N LEU A 131 -26.84 -16.76 4.20
CA LEU A 131 -27.30 -15.49 3.67
C LEU A 131 -26.43 -14.35 4.19
N VAL A 132 -25.59 -13.81 3.32
CA VAL A 132 -24.82 -12.59 3.57
C VAL A 132 -25.72 -11.37 3.33
N ASN A 133 -25.71 -10.43 4.26
CA ASN A 133 -26.38 -9.14 4.06
C ASN A 133 -25.42 -8.17 3.36
N PHE A 134 -25.63 -7.96 2.06
CA PHE A 134 -24.82 -7.06 1.24
C PHE A 134 -24.80 -5.61 1.75
N ASP A 135 -25.87 -5.12 2.39
CA ASP A 135 -25.96 -3.74 2.90
C ASP A 135 -25.03 -3.47 4.09
N LYS A 136 -24.46 -4.52 4.70
CA LYS A 136 -23.53 -4.41 5.83
C LYS A 136 -22.07 -4.49 5.42
N LEU A 137 -21.79 -4.79 4.15
CA LEU A 137 -20.43 -4.86 3.64
C LEU A 137 -19.82 -3.46 3.58
N ILE A 138 -18.57 -3.36 4.00
CA ILE A 138 -17.81 -2.13 3.88
C ILE A 138 -16.90 -2.28 2.66
N PHE A 139 -17.17 -1.47 1.63
CA PHE A 139 -16.34 -1.37 0.44
C PHE A 139 -15.52 -0.06 0.52
N PRO A 140 -14.23 -0.12 0.88
CA PRO A 140 -13.37 1.06 0.86
C PRO A 140 -13.32 1.69 -0.53
N THR A 141 -13.27 3.03 -0.61
CA THR A 141 -13.64 3.75 -1.83
C THR A 141 -12.55 3.88 -2.90
N ASN A 142 -11.29 3.57 -2.57
CA ASN A 142 -10.15 4.01 -3.41
C ASN A 142 -9.16 2.90 -3.80
N LEU A 143 -8.85 1.95 -2.92
CA LEU A 143 -7.77 0.97 -3.14
C LEU A 143 -8.14 -0.40 -2.57
N VAL A 144 -7.83 -1.45 -3.31
CA VAL A 144 -8.03 -2.87 -2.96
C VAL A 144 -6.82 -3.39 -2.19
N GLY A 145 -7.02 -4.27 -1.23
CA GLY A 145 -5.94 -4.87 -0.44
C GLY A 145 -6.35 -6.19 0.19
N GLY A 146 -5.54 -6.70 1.10
CA GLY A 146 -5.96 -7.88 1.87
C GLY A 146 -7.15 -7.54 2.78
N GLY A 147 -8.07 -8.50 2.95
CA GLY A 147 -9.33 -8.31 3.67
C GLY A 147 -10.44 -7.63 2.86
N PHE A 148 -10.18 -7.24 1.61
CA PHE A 148 -11.16 -6.54 0.77
C PHE A 148 -12.24 -7.50 0.23
N PRO A 149 -13.54 -7.10 0.20
CA PRO A 149 -14.59 -7.95 -0.33
C PRO A 149 -14.50 -8.10 -1.85
N VAL A 150 -14.74 -9.29 -2.38
CA VAL A 150 -14.93 -9.55 -3.82
C VAL A 150 -16.29 -10.16 -4.06
N ILE A 151 -16.87 -9.82 -5.20
CA ILE A 151 -18.18 -10.31 -5.65
C ILE A 151 -17.96 -11.20 -6.86
N VAL A 152 -18.56 -12.38 -6.82
CA VAL A 152 -18.50 -13.35 -7.91
C VAL A 152 -19.90 -13.86 -8.22
N ASN A 153 -20.29 -13.80 -9.49
CA ASN A 153 -21.57 -14.33 -9.94
C ASN A 153 -21.39 -15.78 -10.39
N VAL A 154 -21.99 -16.71 -9.65
CA VAL A 154 -21.93 -18.13 -9.95
C VAL A 154 -23.34 -18.63 -10.23
N GLN A 155 -23.57 -19.07 -11.47
CA GLN A 155 -24.85 -19.66 -11.89
C GLN A 155 -26.07 -18.76 -11.60
N GLY A 156 -25.92 -17.45 -11.77
CA GLY A 156 -26.98 -16.47 -11.54
C GLY A 156 -27.21 -16.09 -10.07
N SER A 157 -26.27 -16.41 -9.18
CA SER A 157 -26.26 -15.99 -7.77
C SER A 157 -24.95 -15.28 -7.42
N ASP A 158 -25.06 -14.09 -6.82
CA ASP A 158 -23.91 -13.34 -6.33
C ASP A 158 -23.43 -13.89 -5.00
N HIS A 159 -22.13 -14.15 -4.92
CA HIS A 159 -21.44 -14.57 -3.71
C HIS A 159 -20.39 -13.52 -3.35
N VAL A 160 -20.14 -13.39 -2.05
CA VAL A 160 -19.08 -12.52 -1.53
C VAL A 160 -17.97 -13.39 -1.00
N ALA A 161 -16.74 -12.94 -1.18
CA ALA A 161 -15.56 -13.53 -0.57
C ALA A 161 -14.54 -12.45 -0.20
N THR A 162 -13.37 -12.85 0.26
CA THR A 162 -12.31 -11.98 0.75
C THR A 162 -11.03 -12.17 -0.07
N VAL A 163 -10.32 -11.08 -0.35
CA VAL A 163 -8.96 -11.15 -0.89
C VAL A 163 -7.96 -11.36 0.24
N ALA A 164 -7.02 -12.29 0.09
CA ALA A 164 -6.00 -12.57 1.09
C ALA A 164 -4.91 -11.50 1.11
N CYS A 165 -4.15 -11.42 0.01
CA CYS A 165 -2.99 -10.57 -0.18
C CYS A 165 -2.57 -10.55 -1.66
N LEU A 166 -1.63 -9.66 -1.99
CA LEU A 166 -0.94 -9.67 -3.27
C LEU A 166 0.22 -10.68 -3.28
N VAL A 167 0.37 -11.39 -4.39
CA VAL A 167 1.50 -12.27 -4.69
C VAL A 167 1.99 -12.02 -6.13
N THR A 168 3.21 -12.44 -6.46
CA THR A 168 3.76 -12.31 -7.82
C THR A 168 4.55 -13.53 -8.24
N ASP A 169 4.54 -13.88 -9.52
CA ASP A 169 5.44 -14.89 -10.10
C ASP A 169 6.74 -14.25 -10.66
N GLY A 170 7.05 -13.03 -10.23
CA GLY A 170 8.16 -12.24 -10.75
C GLY A 170 7.86 -11.54 -12.08
N HIS A 171 6.75 -11.84 -12.77
CA HIS A 171 6.34 -11.13 -13.99
C HIS A 171 4.99 -10.41 -13.83
N SER A 172 3.98 -11.11 -13.31
CA SER A 172 2.63 -10.59 -13.10
C SER A 172 2.30 -10.52 -11.61
N TYR A 173 1.42 -9.58 -11.26
CA TYR A 173 0.84 -9.51 -9.93
C TYR A 173 -0.51 -10.23 -9.90
N PHE A 174 -0.75 -10.91 -8.80
CA PHE A 174 -1.96 -11.67 -8.55
C PHE A 174 -2.52 -11.33 -7.18
N ALA A 175 -3.84 -11.33 -7.07
CA ALA A 175 -4.51 -11.36 -5.78
C ALA A 175 -4.83 -12.81 -5.43
N LEU A 176 -4.39 -13.23 -4.25
CA LEU A 176 -4.60 -14.57 -3.74
C LEU A 176 -5.95 -14.64 -3.02
N THR A 177 -6.76 -15.64 -3.34
CA THR A 177 -8.03 -15.96 -2.66
C THR A 177 -8.33 -17.46 -2.83
N ASN A 178 -9.57 -17.91 -2.58
CA ASN A 178 -9.92 -19.32 -2.76
C ASN A 178 -10.25 -19.69 -4.21
N LYS A 179 -10.06 -20.96 -4.58
CA LYS A 179 -10.39 -21.45 -5.92
C LYS A 179 -11.90 -21.35 -6.19
N HIS A 180 -12.72 -21.68 -5.20
CA HIS A 180 -14.17 -21.54 -5.34
C HIS A 180 -14.64 -20.09 -5.52
N VAL A 181 -13.76 -19.12 -5.28
CA VAL A 181 -13.99 -17.70 -5.55
C VAL A 181 -13.51 -17.36 -6.96
N THR A 182 -12.30 -17.76 -7.34
CA THR A 182 -11.76 -17.41 -8.65
C THR A 182 -12.48 -18.10 -9.82
N GLY A 183 -13.16 -19.23 -9.58
CA GLY A 183 -13.85 -19.96 -10.64
C GLY A 183 -12.90 -20.55 -11.69
N GLU A 184 -13.42 -20.73 -12.90
CA GLU A 184 -12.64 -21.20 -14.05
C GLU A 184 -11.73 -20.10 -14.61
N SER A 185 -10.76 -20.50 -15.43
CA SER A 185 -9.82 -19.56 -16.06
C SER A 185 -10.55 -18.51 -16.89
N ALA A 186 -10.08 -17.26 -16.82
CA ALA A 186 -10.61 -16.09 -17.51
C ALA A 186 -12.00 -15.60 -17.05
N GLU A 187 -12.59 -16.16 -15.99
CA GLU A 187 -13.74 -15.52 -15.33
C GLU A 187 -13.35 -14.16 -14.76
N GLU A 188 -14.23 -13.17 -14.89
CA GLU A 188 -14.03 -11.84 -14.33
C GLU A 188 -14.38 -11.83 -12.85
N ILE A 189 -13.52 -11.21 -12.04
CA ILE A 189 -13.75 -11.06 -10.61
C ILE A 189 -13.96 -9.58 -10.33
N GLU A 190 -15.06 -9.29 -9.66
CA GLU A 190 -15.51 -7.93 -9.38
C GLU A 190 -15.38 -7.57 -7.91
N THR A 191 -15.42 -6.28 -7.63
CA THR A 191 -15.75 -5.73 -6.31
C THR A 191 -16.63 -4.50 -6.48
N LEU A 192 -17.06 -3.86 -5.40
CA LEU A 192 -17.73 -2.57 -5.44
C LEU A 192 -16.77 -1.46 -5.02
N PHE A 193 -16.80 -0.34 -5.76
CA PHE A 193 -16.33 0.96 -5.25
C PHE A 193 -17.53 1.88 -5.10
N GLY A 194 -17.87 2.21 -3.84
CA GLY A 194 -19.17 2.78 -3.52
C GLY A 194 -20.28 1.78 -3.87
N ASN A 195 -21.15 2.15 -4.82
CA ASN A 195 -22.23 1.28 -5.31
C ASN A 195 -22.01 0.79 -6.76
N LYS A 196 -20.81 0.94 -7.32
CA LYS A 196 -20.51 0.53 -8.70
C LYS A 196 -19.67 -0.75 -8.73
N PRO A 197 -20.09 -1.80 -9.46
CA PRO A 197 -19.26 -2.96 -9.73
C PRO A 197 -18.07 -2.59 -10.61
N ILE A 198 -16.91 -3.10 -10.24
CA ILE A 198 -15.65 -2.88 -10.93
C ILE A 198 -14.87 -4.20 -11.01
N VAL A 199 -14.42 -4.55 -12.22
CA VAL A 199 -13.57 -5.72 -12.43
C VAL A 199 -12.16 -5.42 -11.90
N ILE A 200 -11.69 -6.22 -10.94
CA ILE A 200 -10.36 -6.06 -10.32
C ILE A 200 -9.30 -6.95 -10.97
N GLY A 201 -9.73 -7.91 -11.79
CA GLY A 201 -8.87 -8.84 -12.49
C GLY A 201 -9.67 -10.01 -13.05
N ILE A 202 -8.94 -10.96 -13.62
CA ILE A 202 -9.49 -12.20 -14.17
C ILE A 202 -8.89 -13.40 -13.48
N SER A 203 -9.60 -14.51 -13.42
CA SER A 203 -9.07 -15.78 -12.95
C SER A 203 -7.89 -16.19 -13.82
N SER A 204 -6.72 -16.39 -13.21
CA SER A 204 -5.50 -16.74 -13.93
C SER A 204 -5.47 -18.20 -14.41
N GLY A 205 -6.39 -19.03 -13.92
CA GLY A 205 -6.34 -20.49 -14.07
C GLY A 205 -5.30 -21.18 -13.18
N LYS A 206 -4.37 -20.44 -12.54
CA LYS A 206 -3.44 -20.99 -11.54
C LYS A 206 -4.20 -21.19 -10.23
N ALA A 207 -4.43 -22.46 -9.87
CA ALA A 207 -5.19 -22.83 -8.68
C ALA A 207 -4.77 -24.19 -8.11
N ILE A 208 -4.97 -24.36 -6.80
CA ILE A 208 -4.74 -25.62 -6.09
C ILE A 208 -6.04 -26.01 -5.38
N SER A 209 -6.66 -27.10 -5.81
CA SER A 209 -7.81 -27.65 -5.07
C SER A 209 -7.33 -28.41 -3.84
N LYS A 210 -6.48 -29.42 -4.06
CA LYS A 210 -5.99 -30.34 -3.04
C LYS A 210 -4.58 -30.78 -3.41
N ALA A 211 -3.81 -31.15 -2.40
CA ALA A 211 -2.48 -31.71 -2.58
C ALA A 211 -2.34 -33.03 -1.83
N GLU A 212 -1.52 -33.93 -2.35
CA GLU A 212 -1.14 -35.13 -1.60
C GLU A 212 -0.30 -34.73 -0.39
N PHE A 213 -0.64 -35.27 0.77
CA PHE A 213 0.03 -34.91 2.03
C PHE A 213 1.54 -35.16 1.97
N ALA A 214 1.94 -36.32 1.45
CA ALA A 214 3.35 -36.70 1.33
C ALA A 214 4.13 -35.84 0.32
N ARG A 215 3.46 -35.18 -0.63
CA ARG A 215 4.11 -34.23 -1.54
C ARG A 215 4.53 -32.95 -0.82
N TRP A 216 3.66 -32.45 0.07
CA TRP A 216 3.93 -31.23 0.84
C TRP A 216 4.78 -31.48 2.07
N TYR A 217 4.71 -32.69 2.62
CA TYR A 217 5.41 -33.10 3.84
C TYR A 217 6.14 -34.43 3.66
N PRO A 218 7.22 -34.49 2.86
CA PRO A 218 7.85 -35.73 2.42
C PRO A 218 8.47 -36.58 3.55
N GLU A 219 8.85 -35.96 4.67
CA GLU A 219 9.45 -36.68 5.81
C GLU A 219 8.44 -37.45 6.68
N TRP A 220 7.14 -37.25 6.42
CA TRP A 220 6.05 -37.89 7.15
C TRP A 220 5.39 -38.96 6.29
N ALA A 221 5.67 -40.22 6.61
CA ALA A 221 5.14 -41.38 5.89
C ALA A 221 3.65 -41.58 6.20
N VAL A 222 2.78 -41.10 5.32
CA VAL A 222 1.32 -41.23 5.42
C VAL A 222 0.77 -41.69 4.08
N LYS A 223 -0.22 -42.60 4.10
CA LYS A 223 -0.90 -43.07 2.89
C LYS A 223 -2.31 -42.51 2.81
N ASN A 224 -2.78 -42.24 1.59
CA ASN A 224 -4.18 -41.86 1.32
C ASN A 224 -4.67 -40.59 2.04
N MET A 225 -3.80 -39.61 2.27
CA MET A 225 -4.15 -38.33 2.89
C MET A 225 -3.92 -37.17 1.93
N GLN A 226 -4.86 -36.23 1.90
CA GLN A 226 -4.81 -35.02 1.10
C GLN A 226 -5.03 -33.78 1.97
N VAL A 227 -4.25 -32.74 1.69
CA VAL A 227 -4.45 -31.40 2.25
C VAL A 227 -5.43 -30.66 1.35
N ASN A 228 -6.51 -30.14 1.93
CA ASN A 228 -7.40 -29.26 1.19
C ASN A 228 -6.82 -27.85 1.16
N CYS A 229 -6.69 -27.29 -0.03
CA CYS A 229 -6.01 -26.01 -0.22
C CYS A 229 -7.02 -24.95 -0.62
N ASP A 230 -7.81 -25.28 -1.65
CA ASP A 230 -8.85 -24.43 -2.22
C ASP A 230 -8.33 -23.01 -2.48
N VAL A 231 -7.26 -22.88 -3.26
CA VAL A 231 -6.59 -21.62 -3.57
C VAL A 231 -6.69 -21.29 -5.04
N GLY A 232 -6.96 -20.03 -5.37
CA GLY A 232 -6.94 -19.51 -6.72
C GLY A 232 -6.24 -18.15 -6.79
N LEU A 233 -5.69 -17.83 -7.95
CA LEU A 233 -5.07 -16.55 -8.23
C LEU A 233 -5.91 -15.74 -9.22
N ILE A 234 -6.25 -14.52 -8.82
CA ILE A 234 -6.81 -13.50 -9.70
C ILE A 234 -5.63 -12.74 -10.31
N LYS A 235 -5.46 -12.77 -11.63
CA LYS A 235 -4.50 -11.92 -12.33
C LYS A 235 -5.01 -10.48 -12.25
N VAL A 236 -4.26 -9.63 -11.56
CA VAL A 236 -4.63 -8.22 -11.34
C VAL A 236 -4.57 -7.46 -12.67
N SER A 237 -5.62 -6.72 -12.97
CA SER A 237 -5.70 -5.90 -14.20
C SER A 237 -4.88 -4.62 -14.10
N ASP A 238 -4.90 -3.96 -12.94
CA ASP A 238 -4.21 -2.69 -12.67
C ASP A 238 -3.64 -2.68 -11.25
N ILE A 239 -2.34 -2.94 -11.10
CA ILE A 239 -1.66 -3.01 -9.80
C ILE A 239 -1.68 -1.67 -9.05
N ASN A 240 -1.88 -0.54 -9.74
CA ASN A 240 -1.90 0.78 -9.12
C ASN A 240 -3.11 1.02 -8.22
N ARG A 241 -4.14 0.17 -8.34
CA ARG A 241 -5.33 0.19 -7.48
C ARG A 241 -5.18 -0.68 -6.24
N TRP A 242 -4.01 -1.27 -6.04
CA TRP A 242 -3.78 -2.22 -4.97
C TRP A 242 -2.80 -1.71 -3.93
N LYS A 243 -3.03 -2.13 -2.70
CA LYS A 243 -2.08 -2.05 -1.59
C LYS A 243 -1.74 -3.46 -1.12
N THR A 244 -0.54 -3.59 -0.57
CA THR A 244 -0.06 -4.82 0.06
C THR A 244 -0.53 -4.96 1.51
N ALA A 245 -1.01 -3.87 2.12
CA ALA A 245 -1.55 -3.87 3.47
C ALA A 245 -2.91 -4.59 3.54
N ILE A 246 -3.19 -5.20 4.70
CA ILE A 246 -4.52 -5.72 5.05
C ILE A 246 -5.35 -4.60 5.67
N LEU A 247 -6.64 -4.53 5.30
CA LEU A 247 -7.60 -3.58 5.85
C LEU A 247 -7.60 -3.61 7.39
N GLU A 248 -7.55 -2.43 8.00
CA GLU A 248 -7.51 -2.17 9.46
C GLU A 248 -6.36 -2.83 10.26
N ILE A 249 -5.58 -3.73 9.66
CA ILE A 249 -4.40 -4.35 10.28
C ILE A 249 -3.13 -3.58 9.91
N GLY A 250 -2.93 -3.26 8.63
CA GLY A 250 -1.73 -2.58 8.14
C GLY A 250 -0.81 -3.49 7.35
N GLU A 251 0.49 -3.16 7.36
CA GLU A 251 1.50 -3.83 6.55
C GLU A 251 1.80 -5.25 7.04
N LEU A 252 2.15 -6.12 6.09
CA LEU A 252 2.52 -7.50 6.35
C LEU A 252 4.00 -7.61 6.72
N ASP A 253 4.32 -8.35 7.77
CA ASP A 253 5.68 -8.81 8.03
C ASP A 253 6.08 -9.96 7.08
N GLU A 254 7.29 -10.48 7.27
CA GLU A 254 7.78 -11.67 6.56
C GLU A 254 6.84 -12.86 6.66
N LEU A 255 6.68 -13.55 5.53
CA LEU A 255 6.00 -14.85 5.45
C LEU A 255 6.56 -15.75 6.54
N TYR A 256 5.68 -16.29 7.37
CA TYR A 256 6.06 -17.31 8.34
C TYR A 256 6.28 -18.61 7.56
N ASP A 257 7.52 -18.83 7.11
CA ASP A 257 7.87 -19.96 6.27
C ASP A 257 7.72 -21.28 7.03
N LEU A 258 6.67 -22.04 6.71
CA LEU A 258 6.41 -23.36 7.28
C LEU A 258 6.81 -24.46 6.30
N ASN A 259 7.57 -25.41 6.81
CA ASN A 259 7.99 -26.61 6.10
C ASN A 259 8.02 -27.81 7.08
N THR A 260 8.36 -28.99 6.57
CA THR A 260 8.32 -30.23 7.35
C THR A 260 9.30 -30.25 8.54
N PHE A 261 10.32 -29.38 8.52
CA PHE A 261 11.37 -29.35 9.55
C PHE A 261 11.06 -28.38 10.69
N ASN A 262 10.29 -27.32 10.44
CA ASN A 262 9.97 -26.31 11.45
C ASN A 262 8.49 -26.26 11.86
N LEU A 263 7.61 -27.00 11.18
CA LEU A 263 6.24 -27.17 11.63
C LEU A 263 6.22 -28.06 12.87
N ASP A 264 5.90 -27.46 14.02
CA ASP A 264 5.93 -28.12 15.32
C ASP A 264 4.71 -27.75 16.21
N LEU A 265 4.56 -28.45 17.35
CA LEU A 265 3.43 -28.25 18.27
C LEU A 265 3.56 -26.99 19.14
N SER A 266 4.63 -26.22 19.03
CA SER A 266 4.77 -24.90 19.67
C SER A 266 3.93 -23.83 18.96
N LEU A 267 3.46 -24.08 17.73
CA LEU A 267 2.49 -23.22 17.05
C LEU A 267 1.11 -23.23 17.72
N ILE A 268 0.81 -24.20 18.58
CA ILE A 268 -0.46 -24.29 19.29
C ILE A 268 -0.48 -23.31 20.45
N ALA A 269 -1.57 -22.56 20.57
CA ALA A 269 -1.72 -21.54 21.59
C ALA A 269 -1.61 -22.11 23.00
N THR A 270 -0.67 -21.59 23.78
CA THR A 270 -0.41 -22.01 25.15
C THR A 270 -0.80 -20.90 26.14
N TYR A 271 -1.23 -21.30 27.33
CA TYR A 271 -1.71 -20.41 28.37
C TYR A 271 -0.94 -20.59 29.67
N THR A 272 -0.84 -19.51 30.43
CA THR A 272 -0.41 -19.50 31.83
C THR A 272 -1.52 -18.94 32.69
N PHE A 273 -1.50 -19.28 33.98
CA PHE A 273 -2.49 -18.81 34.94
C PHE A 273 -1.78 -18.11 36.09
N LYS A 274 -2.31 -16.95 36.49
CA LYS A 274 -1.83 -16.18 37.64
C LYS A 274 -2.94 -15.99 38.67
N ASN A 275 -2.52 -15.79 39.92
CA ASN A 275 -3.43 -15.47 41.00
C ASN A 275 -3.86 -13.99 40.88
N GLY A 276 -5.12 -13.73 40.50
CA GLY A 276 -5.72 -12.41 40.54
C GLY A 276 -6.39 -12.13 41.89
N GLU A 277 -6.75 -10.87 42.15
CA GLU A 277 -7.31 -10.44 43.45
C GLU A 277 -8.58 -11.20 43.87
N ASP A 278 -9.43 -11.61 42.90
CA ASP A 278 -10.70 -12.34 43.17
C ASP A 278 -10.91 -13.63 42.35
N LYS A 279 -10.14 -13.85 41.26
CA LYS A 279 -10.25 -15.02 40.36
C LYS A 279 -8.89 -15.36 39.73
N LYS A 280 -8.70 -16.62 39.34
CA LYS A 280 -7.55 -17.02 38.52
C LYS A 280 -7.62 -16.35 37.14
N GLU A 281 -6.53 -15.71 36.74
CA GLU A 281 -6.43 -14.99 35.48
C GLU A 281 -5.71 -15.88 34.45
N LYS A 282 -6.34 -16.09 33.29
CA LYS A 282 -5.78 -16.85 32.17
C LYS A 282 -5.09 -15.90 31.21
N LEU A 283 -3.79 -16.08 31.00
CA LEU A 283 -2.96 -15.21 30.16
C LEU A 283 -2.32 -16.03 29.03
N PRO A 284 -2.27 -15.53 27.80
CA PRO A 284 -1.55 -16.20 26.73
C PRO A 284 -0.05 -16.26 27.03
N ALA A 285 0.59 -17.38 26.67
CA ALA A 285 2.02 -17.61 26.86
C ALA A 285 2.90 -17.05 25.73
N GLY A 286 2.29 -16.39 24.73
CA GLY A 286 2.99 -15.68 23.65
C GLY A 286 3.12 -16.44 22.33
N ASN A 287 2.58 -17.66 22.21
CA ASN A 287 2.59 -18.45 20.97
C ASN A 287 1.17 -18.78 20.48
N GLY A 288 1.03 -19.07 19.18
CA GLY A 288 -0.19 -19.59 18.57
C GLY A 288 -1.38 -18.63 18.54
N LEU A 289 -1.17 -17.35 18.82
CA LEU A 289 -2.17 -16.29 18.68
C LEU A 289 -2.15 -15.75 17.25
N VAL A 290 -3.33 -15.63 16.62
CA VAL A 290 -3.47 -15.19 15.23
C VAL A 290 -4.52 -14.10 15.00
N ARG A 291 -4.31 -13.18 14.06
CA ARG A 291 -5.31 -12.20 13.60
C ARG A 291 -5.58 -12.33 12.11
N GLY A 292 -6.77 -11.93 11.69
CA GLY A 292 -7.14 -11.84 10.28
C GLY A 292 -8.17 -10.73 10.07
N TYR A 293 -8.38 -10.34 8.81
CA TYR A 293 -9.45 -9.42 8.44
C TYR A 293 -10.27 -10.03 7.30
N GLY A 294 -11.54 -10.32 7.58
CA GLY A 294 -12.49 -10.89 6.61
C GLY A 294 -13.50 -9.85 6.12
N ALA A 295 -14.04 -10.04 4.93
CA ALA A 295 -15.05 -9.14 4.35
C ALA A 295 -16.33 -9.05 5.19
N ILE A 296 -16.66 -10.10 5.95
CA ILE A 296 -17.86 -10.17 6.79
C ILE A 296 -17.51 -9.97 8.25
N SER A 297 -16.50 -10.70 8.72
CA SER A 297 -16.16 -10.70 10.14
C SER A 297 -15.27 -9.53 10.56
N HIS A 298 -14.73 -8.78 9.60
CA HIS A 298 -13.76 -7.70 9.81
C HIS A 298 -12.57 -8.22 10.64
N LEU A 299 -12.00 -7.37 11.51
CA LEU A 299 -10.90 -7.76 12.39
C LEU A 299 -11.31 -8.93 13.30
N THR A 300 -10.61 -10.04 13.13
CA THR A 300 -10.87 -11.30 13.81
C THR A 300 -9.62 -11.76 14.56
N GLU A 301 -9.80 -12.11 15.83
CA GLU A 301 -8.74 -12.64 16.68
C GLU A 301 -9.00 -14.12 17.00
N GLY A 302 -8.00 -14.97 16.75
CA GLY A 302 -8.08 -16.41 16.92
C GLY A 302 -6.85 -17.01 17.57
N GLN A 303 -6.91 -18.33 17.82
CA GLN A 303 -5.83 -19.12 18.39
C GLN A 303 -5.73 -20.45 17.63
N ILE A 304 -4.51 -20.93 17.39
CA ILE A 304 -4.28 -22.25 16.80
C ILE A 304 -4.57 -23.32 17.87
N LEU A 305 -5.54 -24.19 17.59
CA LEU A 305 -5.99 -25.24 18.52
C LEU A 305 -5.32 -26.58 18.25
N ALA A 306 -5.17 -26.92 16.98
CA ALA A 306 -4.69 -28.21 16.53
C ALA A 306 -4.13 -28.12 15.11
N LEU A 307 -3.33 -29.12 14.75
CA LEU A 307 -2.74 -29.25 13.42
C LEU A 307 -3.33 -30.47 12.70
N PHE A 308 -3.36 -30.40 11.37
CA PHE A 308 -3.82 -31.48 10.49
C PHE A 308 -5.23 -31.97 10.86
N TYR A 309 -6.17 -31.05 11.05
CA TYR A 309 -7.54 -31.40 11.44
C TYR A 309 -8.24 -32.12 10.29
N ARG A 310 -8.63 -33.37 10.54
CA ARG A 310 -9.35 -34.20 9.58
C ARG A 310 -10.83 -33.86 9.61
N TYR A 311 -11.30 -33.26 8.54
CA TYR A 311 -12.68 -32.79 8.44
C TYR A 311 -13.57 -33.71 7.58
N LYS A 312 -12.97 -34.57 6.74
CA LYS A 312 -13.72 -35.46 5.84
C LYS A 312 -12.93 -36.72 5.48
N SER A 313 -13.66 -37.81 5.21
CA SER A 313 -13.12 -39.03 4.60
C SER A 313 -14.06 -39.60 3.56
N VAL A 314 -13.55 -39.86 2.36
CA VAL A 314 -14.34 -40.41 1.25
C VAL A 314 -13.46 -41.32 0.40
N GLY A 315 -13.96 -42.50 0.05
CA GLY A 315 -13.29 -43.41 -0.88
C GLY A 315 -11.94 -43.94 -0.38
N GLY A 316 -11.76 -44.05 0.94
CA GLY A 316 -10.48 -44.44 1.55
C GLY A 316 -9.43 -43.32 1.59
N VAL A 317 -9.76 -42.10 1.14
CA VAL A 317 -8.92 -40.91 1.23
C VAL A 317 -9.38 -40.02 2.39
N GLU A 318 -8.42 -39.44 3.08
CA GLU A 318 -8.61 -38.50 4.17
C GLU A 318 -8.32 -37.08 3.73
N TYR A 319 -9.14 -36.14 4.18
CA TYR A 319 -8.96 -34.73 3.89
C TYR A 319 -8.70 -33.97 5.18
N VAL A 320 -7.59 -33.23 5.21
CA VAL A 320 -7.14 -32.46 6.37
C VAL A 320 -6.98 -30.98 6.02
N SER A 321 -7.15 -30.10 7.02
CA SER A 321 -6.64 -28.74 7.01
C SER A 321 -5.32 -28.69 7.79
N ASP A 322 -4.36 -27.85 7.38
CA ASP A 322 -3.10 -27.72 8.12
C ASP A 322 -3.34 -27.19 9.54
N PHE A 323 -4.24 -26.20 9.67
CA PHE A 323 -4.57 -25.57 10.94
C PHE A 323 -6.06 -25.68 11.25
N LEU A 324 -6.37 -25.87 12.54
CA LEU A 324 -7.67 -25.62 13.13
C LEU A 324 -7.53 -24.40 14.05
N ILE A 325 -8.17 -23.30 13.66
CA ILE A 325 -8.14 -22.04 14.42
C ILE A 325 -9.49 -21.85 15.10
N GLY A 326 -9.48 -21.55 16.39
CA GLY A 326 -10.67 -21.21 17.17
C GLY A 326 -10.56 -19.83 17.80
N GLY A 327 -11.60 -19.39 18.50
CA GLY A 327 -11.60 -18.08 19.16
C GLY A 327 -10.74 -18.07 20.43
N ARG A 328 -10.31 -16.87 20.83
CA ARG A 328 -9.44 -16.68 21.99
C ARG A 328 -10.20 -16.71 23.30
N ASN A 329 -9.53 -17.13 24.37
CA ASN A 329 -10.02 -17.00 25.75
C ASN A 329 -11.44 -17.58 25.96
N GLY A 330 -11.74 -18.69 25.29
CA GLY A 330 -13.05 -19.35 25.36
C GLY A 330 -14.18 -18.62 24.63
N GLN A 331 -13.86 -17.60 23.82
CA GLN A 331 -14.83 -16.93 22.95
C GLN A 331 -14.99 -17.65 21.62
N THR A 332 -16.14 -17.47 20.98
CA THR A 332 -16.39 -17.92 19.61
C THR A 332 -15.50 -17.18 18.62
N LEU A 333 -14.89 -17.90 17.67
CA LEU A 333 -14.23 -17.27 16.54
C LEU A 333 -15.29 -16.59 15.66
N ARG A 334 -15.08 -15.32 15.32
CA ARG A 334 -15.95 -14.58 14.40
C ARG A 334 -15.46 -14.84 12.98
N VAL A 335 -15.97 -15.88 12.34
CA VAL A 335 -15.76 -16.18 10.93
C VAL A 335 -17.10 -16.62 10.37
N ASP A 336 -17.41 -16.17 9.15
CA ASP A 336 -18.68 -16.44 8.48
C ASP A 336 -18.50 -16.73 6.98
N TYR A 337 -19.59 -17.15 6.34
CA TYR A 337 -19.67 -17.28 4.89
C TYR A 337 -19.40 -15.92 4.23
N GLY A 338 -18.35 -15.84 3.42
CA GLY A 338 -17.85 -14.60 2.82
C GLY A 338 -16.47 -14.17 3.31
N ASP A 339 -15.99 -14.76 4.41
CA ASP A 339 -14.60 -14.59 4.83
C ASP A 339 -13.63 -15.52 4.09
N SER A 340 -14.13 -16.42 3.22
CA SER A 340 -13.33 -17.26 2.32
C SER A 340 -12.25 -16.41 1.64
N GLY A 341 -10.99 -16.77 1.84
CA GLY A 341 -9.83 -16.06 1.31
C GLY A 341 -9.20 -15.10 2.31
N MET A 342 -9.74 -14.97 3.52
CA MET A 342 -9.10 -14.22 4.61
C MET A 342 -7.71 -14.81 4.93
N LEU A 343 -6.72 -13.92 5.09
CA LEU A 343 -5.37 -14.27 5.49
C LEU A 343 -5.22 -14.23 7.02
N TRP A 344 -4.68 -15.30 7.60
CA TRP A 344 -4.26 -15.36 8.99
C TRP A 344 -2.81 -14.94 9.17
N LEU A 345 -2.59 -14.06 10.14
CA LEU A 345 -1.31 -13.53 10.59
C LEU A 345 -1.00 -14.09 11.97
N LEU A 346 0.19 -14.65 12.16
CA LEU A 346 0.70 -15.09 13.45
C LEU A 346 1.21 -13.88 14.23
N GLU A 347 0.74 -13.71 15.46
CA GLU A 347 1.27 -12.72 16.38
C GLU A 347 2.55 -13.26 17.01
N THR A 348 3.66 -12.66 16.64
CA THR A 348 4.98 -12.94 17.24
C THR A 348 5.55 -11.66 17.85
N ILE A 349 6.63 -11.81 18.60
CA ILE A 349 7.38 -10.70 19.17
C ILE A 349 8.81 -10.85 18.68
N ASP A 350 9.41 -9.77 18.19
CA ASP A 350 10.81 -9.78 17.75
C ASP A 350 11.81 -9.72 18.92
N GLU A 351 13.10 -9.80 18.61
CA GLU A 351 14.18 -9.74 19.61
C GLU A 351 14.20 -8.43 20.43
N ASN A 352 13.56 -7.38 19.93
CA ASN A 352 13.46 -6.06 20.55
C ASN A 352 12.11 -5.82 21.27
N ASN A 353 11.33 -6.87 21.51
CA ASN A 353 9.99 -6.81 22.10
C ASN A 353 8.94 -6.03 21.27
N LYS A 354 9.12 -5.92 19.95
CA LYS A 354 8.12 -5.32 19.05
C LYS A 354 7.18 -6.40 18.50
N PRO A 355 5.87 -6.14 18.43
CA PRO A 355 4.93 -7.07 17.83
C PRO A 355 5.17 -7.20 16.32
N LYS A 356 5.17 -8.44 15.84
CA LYS A 356 5.22 -8.82 14.42
C LYS A 356 3.92 -9.56 14.04
N LEU A 357 3.41 -9.31 12.85
CA LEU A 357 2.22 -9.93 12.28
C LEU A 357 2.57 -10.66 10.98
N GLN A 358 2.97 -11.92 11.12
CA GLN A 358 3.53 -12.71 10.03
C GLN A 358 2.46 -13.53 9.32
N PRO A 359 2.21 -13.34 8.02
CA PRO A 359 1.24 -14.15 7.28
C PRO A 359 1.67 -15.61 7.23
N PHE A 360 0.74 -16.52 7.54
CA PHE A 360 1.08 -17.95 7.65
C PHE A 360 0.01 -18.91 7.10
N ALA A 361 -1.26 -18.52 7.03
CA ALA A 361 -2.31 -19.43 6.56
C ALA A 361 -3.49 -18.74 5.88
N LEU A 362 -4.05 -19.41 4.86
CA LEU A 362 -5.26 -18.98 4.14
C LEU A 362 -6.51 -19.67 4.69
N HIS A 363 -7.55 -18.92 5.02
CA HIS A 363 -8.86 -19.45 5.37
C HIS A 363 -9.66 -19.87 4.13
N TRP A 364 -10.24 -21.08 4.15
CA TRP A 364 -11.06 -21.59 3.04
C TRP A 364 -12.39 -22.23 3.47
N GLY A 365 -12.59 -22.46 4.76
CA GLY A 365 -13.84 -23.08 5.23
C GLY A 365 -13.97 -23.09 6.74
N GLN A 366 -15.19 -23.29 7.20
CA GLN A 366 -15.52 -23.29 8.62
C GLN A 366 -16.37 -24.50 9.03
N HIS A 367 -16.21 -24.92 10.28
CA HIS A 367 -17.15 -25.80 10.97
C HIS A 367 -17.77 -25.09 12.16
N GLN A 368 -19.06 -25.33 12.41
CA GLN A 368 -19.76 -24.81 13.59
C GLN A 368 -20.09 -25.93 14.57
N PHE A 369 -19.88 -25.68 15.86
CA PHE A 369 -20.24 -26.61 16.92
C PHE A 369 -21.15 -25.96 17.99
N PHE A 370 -22.01 -26.77 18.63
CA PHE A 370 -22.90 -26.34 19.71
C PHE A 370 -22.27 -26.45 21.09
N VAL A 371 -22.75 -25.64 22.03
CA VAL A 371 -22.47 -25.83 23.46
C VAL A 371 -23.74 -25.75 24.31
N GLY A 372 -24.09 -26.88 24.94
CA GLY A 372 -25.21 -27.00 25.88
C GLY A 372 -26.60 -26.84 25.24
N ASN A 373 -27.63 -26.63 26.06
CA ASN A 373 -29.02 -26.40 25.61
C ASN A 373 -29.29 -24.97 25.10
N GLN A 374 -28.26 -24.12 24.91
CA GLN A 374 -28.41 -22.73 24.46
C GLN A 374 -27.81 -22.51 23.06
N LYS A 375 -28.45 -21.61 22.30
CA LYS A 375 -28.13 -21.20 20.90
C LYS A 375 -26.79 -20.45 20.75
N LYS A 376 -25.72 -20.84 21.43
CA LYS A 376 -24.37 -20.30 21.18
C LYS A 376 -23.64 -21.21 20.20
N HIS A 377 -23.23 -20.64 19.07
CA HIS A 377 -22.49 -21.32 18.01
C HIS A 377 -21.00 -20.99 18.14
N PHE A 378 -20.13 -21.97 17.89
CA PHE A 378 -18.69 -21.78 17.82
C PHE A 378 -18.21 -22.12 16.42
N SER A 379 -17.80 -21.12 15.66
CA SER A 379 -17.12 -21.32 14.37
C SER A 379 -15.65 -21.64 14.61
N TYR A 380 -15.10 -22.49 13.74
CA TYR A 380 -13.69 -22.81 13.66
C TYR A 380 -13.23 -22.64 12.23
N SER A 381 -12.09 -21.99 12.07
CA SER A 381 -11.48 -21.78 10.76
C SER A 381 -10.60 -22.97 10.41
N MET A 382 -10.86 -23.55 9.25
CA MET A 382 -9.96 -24.47 8.57
C MET A 382 -9.08 -23.65 7.64
N SER A 383 -7.77 -23.88 7.72
CA SER A 383 -6.80 -23.08 6.98
C SER A 383 -5.60 -23.90 6.53
N THR A 384 -4.92 -23.40 5.50
CA THR A 384 -3.82 -24.07 4.81
C THR A 384 -2.58 -23.17 4.79
N ALA A 385 -1.40 -23.77 4.95
CA ALA A 385 -0.15 -23.04 5.10
C ALA A 385 0.20 -22.21 3.85
N LEU A 386 0.41 -20.91 4.04
CA LEU A 386 0.69 -19.97 2.96
C LEU A 386 2.03 -20.27 2.27
N SER A 387 3.06 -20.73 3.01
CA SER A 387 4.36 -21.12 2.44
C SER A 387 4.23 -22.24 1.41
N ASN A 388 3.46 -23.28 1.71
CA ASN A 388 3.17 -24.35 0.76
C ASN A 388 2.38 -23.82 -0.44
N ILE A 389 1.40 -22.94 -0.22
CA ILE A 389 0.62 -22.33 -1.29
C ILE A 389 1.52 -21.54 -2.26
N CYS A 390 2.36 -20.65 -1.73
CA CYS A 390 3.32 -19.85 -2.49
C CYS A 390 4.27 -20.73 -3.32
N ARG A 391 4.87 -21.75 -2.70
CA ARG A 391 5.77 -22.70 -3.37
C ARG A 391 5.08 -23.43 -4.53
N GLU A 392 3.86 -23.92 -4.32
CA GLU A 392 3.19 -24.76 -5.31
C GLU A 392 2.55 -23.98 -6.46
N LEU A 393 2.25 -22.70 -6.24
CA LEU A 393 1.80 -21.77 -7.28
C LEU A 393 2.96 -21.04 -7.99
N ASP A 394 4.19 -21.22 -7.51
CA ASP A 394 5.39 -20.51 -7.96
C ASP A 394 5.22 -18.98 -7.87
N VAL A 395 4.83 -18.52 -6.68
CA VAL A 395 4.59 -17.10 -6.39
C VAL A 395 5.19 -16.68 -5.05
N GLU A 396 5.61 -15.42 -4.98
CA GLU A 396 6.17 -14.77 -3.79
C GLU A 396 5.19 -13.75 -3.21
N LEU A 397 5.17 -13.62 -1.89
CA LEU A 397 4.35 -12.65 -1.18
C LEU A 397 4.87 -11.22 -1.41
N VAL A 398 4.00 -10.30 -1.83
CA VAL A 398 4.38 -8.89 -2.02
C VAL A 398 4.19 -8.11 -0.72
N ARG A 399 5.29 -7.69 -0.09
CA ARG A 399 5.30 -6.96 1.20
C ARG A 399 5.66 -5.51 0.99
N GLY A 400 4.71 -4.72 0.48
CA GLY A 400 5.00 -3.39 -0.07
C GLY A 400 5.57 -3.51 -1.47
N CYS A 401 5.22 -2.59 -2.37
CA CYS A 401 5.74 -2.63 -3.75
C CYS A 401 7.28 -2.48 -3.82
N ASN A 402 7.94 -2.16 -2.70
CA ASN A 402 9.39 -1.92 -2.59
C ASN A 402 10.13 -2.81 -1.57
N VAL A 403 9.48 -3.77 -0.88
CA VAL A 403 10.18 -4.64 0.08
C VAL A 403 9.97 -6.11 -0.26
N ALA A 404 11.10 -6.75 -0.60
CA ALA A 404 11.31 -8.19 -0.77
C ALA A 404 10.83 -8.84 -2.08
N LEU A 405 11.34 -8.37 -3.22
CA LEU A 405 11.51 -9.20 -4.43
C LEU A 405 12.94 -9.04 -4.95
N ASP A 406 13.64 -10.14 -5.21
CA ASP A 406 15.00 -10.14 -5.79
C ASP A 406 14.98 -9.76 -7.29
N TYR A 407 13.79 -9.63 -7.89
CA TYR A 407 13.61 -9.30 -9.30
C TYR A 407 13.62 -7.78 -9.51
N SER A 408 14.73 -7.28 -10.05
CA SER A 408 14.93 -5.89 -10.43
C SER A 408 14.17 -5.51 -11.72
N TRP A 409 12.85 -5.42 -11.67
CA TRP A 409 12.08 -4.75 -12.71
C TRP A 409 12.06 -3.25 -12.45
N GLY A 410 12.62 -2.46 -13.39
CA GLY A 410 12.44 -1.01 -13.39
C GLY A 410 11.12 -0.63 -14.05
N LYS A 411 10.15 -0.18 -13.25
CA LYS A 411 8.91 0.47 -13.75
C LYS A 411 9.27 1.87 -14.32
N VAL A 412 8.40 2.56 -15.08
CA VAL A 412 8.69 3.89 -15.71
C VAL A 412 7.57 4.92 -15.36
N GLY A 413 7.89 6.23 -15.17
CA GLY A 413 7.08 7.35 -14.62
C GLY A 413 7.87 8.67 -14.37
N HIS A 414 7.29 9.83 -14.67
CA HIS A 414 7.69 11.22 -14.32
C HIS A 414 9.12 11.83 -14.37
N TYR A 415 9.17 13.06 -14.92
CA TYR A 415 10.26 14.07 -15.01
C TYR A 415 11.27 13.96 -16.15
N SER A 416 10.81 14.28 -17.37
CA SER A 416 11.60 14.20 -18.60
C SER A 416 12.04 15.53 -19.21
N VAL A 417 11.38 16.66 -18.92
CA VAL A 417 11.63 17.94 -19.62
C VAL A 417 13.07 18.39 -19.50
N GLY A 418 13.65 18.40 -18.29
CA GLY A 418 15.05 18.77 -18.09
C GLY A 418 16.04 17.84 -18.81
N SER A 419 15.72 16.55 -18.89
CA SER A 419 16.54 15.56 -19.59
C SER A 419 16.47 15.69 -21.11
N LEU A 420 15.27 15.96 -21.64
CA LEU A 420 15.01 16.08 -23.08
C LEU A 420 15.43 17.43 -23.64
N ALA A 421 15.34 18.51 -22.85
CA ALA A 421 15.78 19.84 -23.25
C ALA A 421 17.26 19.90 -23.63
N ILE A 422 18.09 19.00 -23.10
CA ILE A 422 19.51 18.93 -23.47
C ILE A 422 19.71 18.66 -24.96
N ASP A 423 18.80 17.90 -25.57
CA ASP A 423 18.87 17.59 -27.00
C ASP A 423 18.47 18.79 -27.89
N CYS A 424 17.81 19.80 -27.30
CA CYS A 424 17.49 21.07 -27.96
C CYS A 424 18.61 22.13 -27.85
N ILE A 425 19.70 21.86 -27.16
CA ILE A 425 20.78 22.85 -26.94
C ILE A 425 21.61 23.02 -28.21
N LEU A 426 21.70 24.26 -28.71
CA LEU A 426 22.42 24.60 -29.94
C LEU A 426 23.93 24.72 -29.73
N ASN A 427 24.38 25.28 -28.61
CA ASN A 427 25.80 25.44 -28.33
C ASN A 427 26.45 24.11 -27.91
N GLU A 428 27.41 23.61 -28.69
CA GLU A 428 28.04 22.29 -28.44
C GLU A 428 28.77 22.20 -27.09
N ASN A 429 29.38 23.30 -26.61
CA ASN A 429 30.10 23.30 -25.33
C ASN A 429 29.11 23.23 -24.16
N LEU A 430 28.05 24.02 -24.23
CA LEU A 430 26.97 23.97 -23.25
C LEU A 430 26.28 22.59 -23.28
N ALA A 431 25.96 22.07 -24.46
CA ALA A 431 25.34 20.75 -24.61
C ALA A 431 26.21 19.65 -24.00
N ALA A 432 27.53 19.69 -24.23
CA ALA A 432 28.47 18.74 -23.61
C ALA A 432 28.51 18.87 -22.08
N LEU A 433 28.52 20.09 -21.54
CA LEU A 433 28.48 20.33 -20.10
C LEU A 433 27.18 19.82 -19.46
N MET A 434 26.03 20.12 -20.07
CA MET A 434 24.72 19.69 -19.58
C MET A 434 24.58 18.17 -19.67
N ARG A 435 25.01 17.52 -20.77
CA ARG A 435 25.06 16.05 -20.89
C ARG A 435 25.92 15.41 -19.82
N ALA A 436 27.07 15.99 -19.49
CA ALA A 436 27.93 15.50 -18.41
C ALA A 436 27.28 15.63 -17.01
N ASN A 437 26.27 16.48 -16.86
CA ASN A 437 25.53 16.73 -15.63
C ASN A 437 24.08 16.23 -15.68
N ILE A 438 23.73 15.39 -16.66
CA ILE A 438 22.34 14.96 -16.83
C ILE A 438 21.77 14.34 -15.54
N ASN A 439 22.54 13.46 -14.88
CA ASN A 439 22.15 12.81 -13.63
C ASN A 439 22.08 13.75 -12.41
N ASN A 440 22.68 14.94 -12.52
CA ASN A 440 22.55 15.97 -11.49
C ASN A 440 21.29 16.81 -11.74
N ILE A 441 20.96 17.08 -12.99
CA ILE A 441 19.82 17.91 -13.39
C ILE A 441 18.50 17.16 -13.19
N SER A 442 18.42 15.92 -13.69
CA SER A 442 17.19 15.14 -13.71
C SER A 442 17.53 13.63 -13.80
N PHE A 443 16.54 12.76 -13.60
CA PHE A 443 16.73 11.34 -13.80
C PHE A 443 16.89 11.02 -15.30
N GLN A 444 17.79 10.08 -15.64
CA GLN A 444 17.88 9.59 -17.01
C GLN A 444 16.55 8.98 -17.44
N SER A 445 16.19 9.09 -18.73
CA SER A 445 14.94 8.54 -19.26
C SER A 445 14.64 7.06 -18.94
N ARG A 446 15.66 6.27 -18.59
CA ARG A 446 15.54 4.87 -18.13
C ARG A 446 15.28 4.68 -16.62
N LYS A 447 15.31 5.77 -15.84
CA LYS A 447 15.16 5.84 -14.37
C LYS A 447 13.96 6.69 -13.92
N ILE A 448 13.34 7.39 -14.85
CA ILE A 448 12.05 8.07 -14.70
C ILE A 448 11.05 6.95 -14.39
N THR A 449 10.69 6.73 -13.10
CA THR A 449 9.63 5.80 -12.62
C THR A 449 8.53 6.50 -11.77
N ARG A 450 7.30 5.96 -11.74
CA ARG A 450 6.18 6.48 -10.90
C ARG A 450 6.50 6.39 -9.39
N ASP A 451 7.56 5.64 -9.04
CA ASP A 451 8.05 5.49 -7.67
C ASP A 451 8.92 6.67 -7.22
N LEU A 452 9.24 7.64 -8.10
CA LEU A 452 9.96 8.86 -7.74
C LEU A 452 9.20 9.72 -6.72
N ALA A 453 7.86 9.70 -6.72
CA ALA A 453 7.04 10.38 -5.71
C ALA A 453 6.69 9.51 -4.48
N ALA A 454 7.15 8.25 -4.42
CA ALA A 454 6.85 7.37 -3.29
C ALA A 454 7.44 7.91 -1.98
N LYS A 455 6.77 7.62 -0.85
CA LYS A 455 7.18 8.19 0.45
C LYS A 455 8.60 7.79 0.88
N ASP A 456 9.13 6.68 0.37
CA ASP A 456 10.41 6.07 0.77
C ASP A 456 11.28 5.62 -0.43
N ASN A 457 11.49 6.49 -1.43
CA ASN A 457 12.38 6.19 -2.56
C ASN A 457 13.87 6.38 -2.18
N PRO A 458 14.73 5.35 -2.26
CA PRO A 458 16.16 5.45 -1.92
C PRO A 458 17.01 6.26 -2.93
N ASP A 459 16.55 6.44 -4.17
CA ASP A 459 17.23 7.19 -5.23
C ASP A 459 16.88 8.71 -5.20
N LEU A 460 15.92 9.13 -4.38
CA LEU A 460 15.42 10.50 -4.29
C LEU A 460 15.46 10.97 -2.82
N SER A 461 16.60 11.52 -2.41
CA SER A 461 16.76 11.96 -1.04
C SER A 461 15.89 13.17 -0.72
N LYS A 462 15.06 13.03 0.31
CA LYS A 462 14.23 14.14 0.86
C LYS A 462 14.97 14.93 1.94
N ASN A 463 16.15 14.46 2.34
CA ASN A 463 17.00 15.07 3.35
C ASN A 463 18.42 15.28 2.77
N PRO A 464 18.92 16.51 2.65
CA PRO A 464 20.27 16.80 2.17
C PRO A 464 21.39 16.08 2.95
N ASP A 465 21.13 15.65 4.20
CA ASP A 465 22.07 14.89 5.03
C ASP A 465 22.09 13.38 4.70
N GLU A 466 21.06 12.87 4.03
CA GLU A 466 20.90 11.43 3.73
C GLU A 466 21.23 11.09 2.27
N GLY A 467 21.34 12.09 1.39
CA GLY A 467 21.69 11.86 0.00
C GLY A 467 21.41 13.05 -0.93
N PHE A 468 21.72 12.84 -2.21
CA PHE A 468 21.51 13.81 -3.28
C PHE A 468 20.05 13.81 -3.80
N CYS A 469 19.53 15.00 -4.09
CA CYS A 469 18.27 15.22 -4.78
C CYS A 469 18.58 15.83 -6.16
N PRO A 470 18.11 15.25 -7.28
CA PRO A 470 18.30 15.87 -8.59
C PRO A 470 17.72 17.28 -8.61
N LEU A 471 18.41 18.17 -9.31
CA LEU A 471 18.20 19.61 -9.17
C LEU A 471 16.81 20.07 -9.63
N ALA A 472 16.21 19.38 -10.61
CA ALA A 472 14.85 19.65 -11.02
C ALA A 472 13.82 19.34 -9.92
N ASP A 473 14.10 18.41 -9.00
CA ASP A 473 13.16 18.02 -7.94
C ASP A 473 13.38 18.81 -6.62
N VAL A 474 14.52 19.50 -6.50
CA VAL A 474 14.89 20.28 -5.31
C VAL A 474 13.82 21.31 -4.90
N PRO A 475 13.19 22.10 -5.81
CA PRO A 475 12.17 23.07 -5.42
C PRO A 475 10.99 22.42 -4.66
N ASP A 476 10.46 21.33 -5.20
CA ASP A 476 9.30 20.64 -4.61
C ASP A 476 9.66 19.80 -3.39
N ILE A 477 10.80 19.13 -3.42
CA ILE A 477 11.18 18.19 -2.38
C ILE A 477 11.88 18.90 -1.25
N ILE A 478 12.89 19.71 -1.51
CA ILE A 478 13.74 20.28 -0.46
C ILE A 478 13.21 21.65 -0.03
N TRP A 479 12.85 22.54 -0.97
CA TRP A 479 12.51 23.92 -0.62
C TRP A 479 11.08 24.09 -0.10
N LYS A 480 10.08 23.33 -0.57
CA LYS A 480 8.73 23.35 0.04
C LYS A 480 8.70 22.79 1.48
N GLN A 481 9.69 21.99 1.87
CA GLN A 481 9.82 21.45 3.23
C GLN A 481 10.26 22.48 4.27
N SER A 482 10.89 23.60 3.88
CA SER A 482 11.34 24.64 4.82
C SER A 482 10.18 25.52 5.31
N LYS A 483 9.19 24.90 5.95
CA LYS A 483 8.22 25.61 6.78
C LYS A 483 8.81 25.72 8.17
N SER A 484 8.90 26.94 8.69
CA SER A 484 9.06 27.21 10.12
C SER A 484 7.84 26.62 10.85
N TYR A 485 7.90 25.36 11.25
CA TYR A 485 6.91 24.78 12.16
C TYR A 485 7.10 25.48 13.50
N ILE A 486 6.08 26.17 14.00
CA ILE A 486 6.08 26.65 15.36
C ILE A 486 5.57 25.48 16.21
N ASP A 487 6.37 25.01 17.17
CA ASP A 487 5.94 23.97 18.09
C ASP A 487 4.77 24.42 18.97
N LYS A 488 4.20 23.51 19.76
CA LYS A 488 3.03 23.81 20.60
C LYS A 488 3.33 24.88 21.67
N GLU A 489 4.62 25.15 21.89
CA GLU A 489 5.18 26.08 22.86
C GLU A 489 5.55 27.44 22.24
N GLY A 490 5.41 27.63 20.93
CA GLY A 490 5.68 28.90 20.26
C GLY A 490 7.09 29.05 19.69
N ASN A 491 7.92 27.99 19.71
CA ASN A 491 9.29 28.04 19.19
C ASN A 491 9.33 27.65 17.71
N PRO A 492 10.09 28.38 16.87
CA PRO A 492 10.34 27.96 15.50
C PRO A 492 11.24 26.71 15.47
N LYS A 493 10.66 25.58 15.08
CA LYS A 493 11.33 24.39 14.53
C LYS A 493 11.20 24.41 13.00
N GLY A 494 11.97 25.27 12.33
CA GLY A 494 12.29 25.01 10.92
C GLY A 494 13.32 23.87 10.84
N PHE A 495 13.36 23.13 9.74
CA PHE A 495 14.56 22.36 9.42
C PHE A 495 15.74 23.35 9.25
N GLU A 496 16.94 22.98 9.72
CA GLU A 496 18.16 23.82 9.59
C GLU A 496 18.64 23.96 8.12
N TRP A 497 17.98 23.26 7.20
CA TRP A 497 18.30 23.18 5.78
C TRP A 497 17.05 23.44 4.93
N GLY A 498 17.23 24.04 3.75
CA GLY A 498 16.15 24.43 2.84
C GLY A 498 16.36 25.84 2.28
N ARG A 499 15.29 26.50 1.83
CA ARG A 499 15.38 27.84 1.22
C ARG A 499 14.73 28.92 2.09
N LYS A 500 15.31 30.11 2.07
CA LYS A 500 14.72 31.28 2.72
C LYS A 500 13.53 31.79 1.92
N GLY A 501 12.35 31.83 2.56
CA GLY A 501 11.08 32.32 1.99
C GLY A 501 10.05 31.21 1.78
N ASP A 502 8.81 31.58 1.43
CA ASP A 502 7.80 30.61 1.03
C ASP A 502 8.05 30.25 -0.45
N GLU A 503 8.35 28.98 -0.71
CA GLU A 503 8.61 28.51 -2.06
C GLU A 503 7.34 28.45 -2.90
N ASN A 504 6.18 28.10 -2.30
CA ASN A 504 4.95 27.80 -3.05
C ASN A 504 4.58 28.83 -4.13
N PRO A 505 4.60 30.15 -3.87
CA PRO A 505 4.22 31.18 -4.85
C PRO A 505 5.13 31.25 -6.09
N ASN A 506 6.32 30.65 -6.04
CA ASN A 506 7.28 30.66 -7.15
C ASN A 506 6.95 29.62 -8.24
N HIS A 507 6.01 28.71 -7.97
CA HIS A 507 5.63 27.59 -8.84
C HIS A 507 4.44 27.88 -9.77
N TYR A 508 3.78 29.02 -9.63
CA TYR A 508 2.59 29.32 -10.42
C TYR A 508 2.47 30.81 -10.74
N ALA A 509 1.54 31.11 -11.64
CA ALA A 509 1.06 32.46 -11.91
C ALA A 509 -0.41 32.35 -12.33
N ASP A 510 -1.33 33.05 -11.66
CA ASP A 510 -2.76 32.99 -12.02
C ASP A 510 -3.03 33.85 -13.27
N ALA A 511 -2.46 33.49 -14.42
CA ALA A 511 -2.29 34.38 -15.56
C ALA A 511 -3.57 34.56 -16.41
N ASP A 512 -4.49 33.61 -16.33
CA ASP A 512 -5.68 33.49 -17.19
C ASP A 512 -6.95 34.10 -16.60
N TYR A 513 -6.93 34.63 -15.37
CA TYR A 513 -8.10 35.31 -14.83
C TYR A 513 -8.37 36.59 -15.61
N VAL A 514 -9.57 36.71 -16.18
CA VAL A 514 -9.97 37.85 -17.01
C VAL A 514 -10.61 38.93 -16.14
N THR A 515 -9.93 40.07 -16.03
CA THR A 515 -10.46 41.27 -15.37
C THR A 515 -11.19 42.17 -16.37
N GLU A 516 -11.71 43.32 -15.93
CA GLU A 516 -12.28 44.34 -16.84
C GLU A 516 -11.27 44.83 -17.90
N ASN A 517 -9.97 44.77 -17.59
CA ASN A 517 -8.88 45.23 -18.45
C ASN A 517 -8.12 44.10 -19.15
N GLY A 518 -8.62 42.86 -19.08
CA GLY A 518 -7.98 41.68 -19.64
C GLY A 518 -7.31 40.77 -18.61
N ASN A 519 -6.57 39.79 -19.10
CA ASN A 519 -5.80 38.84 -18.28
C ASN A 519 -4.30 39.23 -18.23
N LEU A 520 -3.47 38.49 -17.50
CA LEU A 520 -2.07 38.87 -17.31
C LEU A 520 -1.28 38.99 -18.62
N TYR A 521 -1.65 38.21 -19.64
CA TYR A 521 -1.05 38.29 -20.98
C TYR A 521 -1.36 39.61 -21.69
N ASP A 522 -2.51 40.22 -21.41
CA ASP A 522 -2.91 41.53 -21.96
C ASP A 522 -2.22 42.68 -21.21
N PHE A 523 -1.99 42.51 -19.90
CA PHE A 523 -1.23 43.46 -19.09
C PHE A 523 0.26 43.46 -19.43
N CYS A 524 0.79 42.34 -19.93
CA CYS A 524 2.19 42.19 -20.32
C CYS A 524 2.34 41.83 -21.81
N PRO A 525 2.08 42.75 -22.76
CA PRO A 525 2.20 42.47 -24.18
C PRO A 525 3.66 42.39 -24.66
N THR A 526 4.59 43.03 -23.95
CA THR A 526 6.03 43.00 -24.24
C THR A 526 6.86 42.66 -23.01
N ALA A 527 8.13 42.28 -23.20
CA ALA A 527 9.04 42.01 -22.10
C ALA A 527 9.21 43.20 -21.14
N ALA A 528 9.18 44.43 -21.66
CA ALA A 528 9.30 45.65 -20.84
C ALA A 528 8.15 45.82 -19.85
N ASP A 529 6.98 45.27 -20.16
CA ASP A 529 5.78 45.35 -19.33
C ASP A 529 5.79 44.34 -18.17
N LEU A 530 6.66 43.33 -18.24
CA LEU A 530 6.88 42.35 -17.18
C LEU A 530 7.62 43.03 -16.02
N THR A 531 6.87 43.75 -15.19
CA THR A 531 7.34 44.45 -14.01
C THR A 531 6.52 44.06 -12.80
N VAL A 532 7.13 44.10 -11.61
CA VAL A 532 6.44 43.81 -10.34
C VAL A 532 5.22 44.72 -10.16
N GLN A 533 5.31 45.98 -10.59
CA GLN A 533 4.20 46.93 -10.55
C GLN A 533 3.04 46.51 -11.44
N THR A 534 3.29 46.12 -12.70
CA THR A 534 2.26 45.61 -13.61
C THR A 534 1.58 44.37 -13.03
N TRP A 535 2.37 43.45 -12.50
CA TRP A 535 1.90 42.18 -11.95
C TRP A 535 1.07 42.37 -10.67
N GLN A 536 1.50 43.27 -9.77
CA GLN A 536 0.73 43.66 -8.59
C GLN A 536 -0.58 44.34 -8.99
N HIS A 537 -0.55 45.20 -10.02
CA HIS A 537 -1.76 45.85 -10.52
C HIS A 537 -2.76 44.82 -11.04
N TYR A 538 -2.32 43.86 -11.85
CA TYR A 538 -3.16 42.75 -12.31
C TYR A 538 -3.82 41.99 -11.15
N TYR A 539 -3.04 41.52 -10.17
CA TYR A 539 -3.63 40.80 -9.02
C TYR A 539 -4.59 41.65 -8.20
N ASN A 540 -4.37 42.97 -8.10
CA ASN A 540 -5.32 43.86 -7.43
C ASN A 540 -6.66 43.95 -8.21
N GLU A 541 -6.63 43.94 -9.54
CA GLU A 541 -7.84 43.88 -10.36
C GLU A 541 -8.54 42.52 -10.26
N VAL A 542 -7.78 41.42 -10.17
CA VAL A 542 -8.32 40.07 -9.90
C VAL A 542 -9.03 40.01 -8.54
N ASP A 543 -8.39 40.49 -7.48
CA ASP A 543 -9.01 40.55 -6.15
C ASP A 543 -10.29 41.41 -6.14
N LYS A 544 -10.25 42.57 -6.82
CA LYS A 544 -11.42 43.45 -6.99
C LYS A 544 -12.55 42.73 -7.74
N ALA A 545 -12.25 42.02 -8.81
CA ALA A 545 -13.23 41.27 -9.60
C ALA A 545 -13.86 40.12 -8.79
N MET A 546 -13.08 39.47 -7.92
CA MET A 546 -13.58 38.43 -7.02
C MET A 546 -14.29 38.97 -5.75
N GLY A 547 -14.36 40.30 -5.57
CA GLY A 547 -14.91 40.91 -4.36
C GLY A 547 -14.08 40.62 -3.10
N HIS A 548 -12.80 40.30 -3.28
CA HIS A 548 -11.88 39.89 -2.22
C HIS A 548 -11.01 41.07 -1.77
N THR A 549 -10.79 41.19 -0.45
CA THR A 549 -9.81 42.14 0.11
C THR A 549 -8.69 41.34 0.78
N PRO A 550 -7.59 41.06 0.08
CA PRO A 550 -6.54 40.17 0.59
C PRO A 550 -5.79 40.81 1.75
N ASP A 551 -5.56 40.03 2.81
CA ASP A 551 -4.65 40.44 3.88
C ASP A 551 -3.17 40.25 3.47
N ALA A 552 -2.24 40.62 4.36
CA ALA A 552 -0.81 40.51 4.09
C ALA A 552 -0.31 39.06 3.90
N ARG A 553 -1.04 38.05 4.37
CA ARG A 553 -0.71 36.63 4.17
C ARG A 553 -1.23 36.15 2.82
N GLU A 554 -2.42 36.58 2.42
CA GLU A 554 -2.99 36.23 1.10
C GLU A 554 -2.18 36.86 -0.04
N LYS A 555 -1.70 38.11 0.11
CA LYS A 555 -0.78 38.73 -0.87
C LYS A 555 0.51 37.94 -1.08
N LYS A 556 1.00 37.25 -0.04
CA LYS A 556 2.19 36.39 -0.13
C LYS A 556 1.97 35.12 -0.94
N LYS A 557 0.73 34.75 -1.25
CA LYS A 557 0.38 33.61 -2.10
C LYS A 557 0.25 33.96 -3.58
N ARG A 558 0.44 35.23 -3.97
CA ARG A 558 0.35 35.63 -5.39
C ARG A 558 1.49 35.00 -6.19
N GLY A 559 1.14 34.25 -7.22
CA GLY A 559 2.08 33.54 -8.08
C GLY A 559 3.01 34.47 -8.85
N LEU A 560 4.30 34.14 -8.90
CA LEU A 560 5.36 34.96 -9.49
C LEU A 560 6.38 34.17 -10.33
N LEU A 561 6.00 33.00 -10.86
CA LEU A 561 6.91 32.08 -11.55
C LEU A 561 7.82 32.75 -12.59
N CYS A 562 7.30 33.69 -13.41
CA CYS A 562 8.10 34.37 -14.42
C CYS A 562 9.25 35.21 -13.82
N PHE A 563 9.04 35.84 -12.65
CA PHE A 563 10.12 36.54 -11.94
C PHE A 563 11.11 35.57 -11.28
N ARG A 564 10.65 34.39 -10.86
CA ARG A 564 11.55 33.34 -10.39
C ARG A 564 12.49 32.88 -11.51
N VAL A 565 11.97 32.70 -12.72
CA VAL A 565 12.79 32.40 -13.91
C VAL A 565 13.78 33.53 -14.20
N TRP A 566 13.35 34.79 -14.15
CA TRP A 566 14.24 35.95 -14.29
C TRP A 566 15.39 35.87 -13.27
N GLN A 567 15.08 35.73 -11.98
CA GLN A 567 16.09 35.61 -10.93
C GLN A 567 17.11 34.49 -11.21
N ILE A 568 16.65 33.31 -11.64
CA ILE A 568 17.53 32.17 -11.90
C ILE A 568 18.40 32.41 -13.14
N PHE A 569 17.86 33.08 -14.16
CA PHE A 569 18.64 33.47 -15.34
C PHE A 569 19.80 34.39 -14.96
N ASP A 570 19.52 35.45 -14.20
CA ASP A 570 20.55 36.40 -13.76
C ASP A 570 21.62 35.69 -12.92
N TYR A 571 21.20 34.77 -12.07
CA TYR A 571 22.08 33.92 -11.27
C TYR A 571 22.99 33.05 -12.14
N MET A 572 22.46 32.40 -13.17
CA MET A 572 23.24 31.60 -14.11
C MET A 572 24.25 32.44 -14.91
N VAL A 573 23.85 33.62 -15.39
CA VAL A 573 24.73 34.54 -16.12
C VAL A 573 25.89 35.00 -15.21
N ALA A 574 25.58 35.38 -13.97
CA ALA A 574 26.59 35.78 -12.99
C ALA A 574 27.57 34.63 -12.68
N ALA A 575 27.07 33.41 -12.47
CA ALA A 575 27.88 32.22 -12.24
C ALA A 575 28.86 31.95 -13.40
N LEU A 576 28.40 32.04 -14.64
CA LEU A 576 29.25 31.84 -15.81
C LEU A 576 30.32 32.94 -15.96
N LYS A 577 29.97 34.21 -15.72
CA LYS A 577 30.93 35.33 -15.71
C LYS A 577 32.03 35.13 -14.67
N ASN A 578 31.67 34.56 -13.52
CA ASN A 578 32.60 34.24 -12.42
C ASN A 578 33.29 32.88 -12.58
N ARG A 579 32.99 32.10 -13.63
CA ARG A 579 33.49 30.73 -13.85
C ARG A 579 33.09 29.74 -12.74
N GLU A 580 31.96 29.99 -12.07
CA GLU A 580 31.36 29.15 -11.03
C GLU A 580 30.42 28.10 -11.67
N HIS A 581 31.00 27.04 -12.24
CA HIS A 581 30.28 26.03 -13.04
C HIS A 581 29.30 25.19 -12.21
N ASP A 582 29.60 24.98 -10.93
CA ASP A 582 28.70 24.34 -9.98
C ASP A 582 27.44 25.18 -9.73
N LYS A 583 27.59 26.50 -9.56
CA LYS A 583 26.45 27.41 -9.46
C LYS A 583 25.65 27.49 -10.77
N PHE A 584 26.31 27.48 -11.92
CA PHE A 584 25.60 27.43 -13.20
C PHE A 584 24.76 26.16 -13.34
N ILE A 585 25.34 24.98 -13.10
CA ILE A 585 24.60 23.70 -13.15
C ILE A 585 23.48 23.68 -12.12
N PHE A 586 23.73 24.20 -10.92
CA PHE A 586 22.71 24.35 -9.89
C PHE A 586 21.52 25.17 -10.39
N GLY A 587 21.77 26.39 -10.89
CA GLY A 587 20.73 27.27 -11.44
C GLY A 587 20.01 26.65 -12.63
N ALA A 588 20.75 26.07 -13.58
CA ALA A 588 20.19 25.45 -14.76
C ALA A 588 19.30 24.24 -14.42
N GLY A 589 19.69 23.44 -13.43
CA GLY A 589 18.94 22.29 -12.98
C GLY A 589 17.63 22.66 -12.28
N VAL A 590 17.67 23.62 -11.35
CA VAL A 590 16.45 24.09 -10.65
C VAL A 590 15.53 24.87 -11.59
N LEU A 591 16.07 25.56 -12.60
CA LEU A 591 15.30 26.22 -13.64
C LEU A 591 14.39 25.24 -14.41
N ALA A 592 14.86 23.99 -14.61
CA ALA A 592 14.11 22.97 -15.32
C ALA A 592 12.75 22.68 -14.66
N HIS A 593 12.67 22.79 -13.33
CA HIS A 593 11.42 22.70 -12.57
C HIS A 593 10.42 23.77 -13.04
N TYR A 594 10.80 25.04 -12.92
CA TYR A 594 9.89 26.16 -13.16
C TYR A 594 9.46 26.30 -14.63
N VAL A 595 10.33 25.93 -15.58
CA VAL A 595 9.94 25.85 -16.99
C VAL A 595 9.05 24.62 -17.26
N GLY A 596 9.25 23.54 -16.50
CA GLY A 596 8.35 22.38 -16.46
C GLY A 596 6.95 22.78 -15.98
N ASP A 597 6.86 23.48 -14.84
CA ASP A 597 5.60 24.03 -14.33
C ASP A 597 4.93 24.92 -15.39
N ALA A 598 5.69 25.81 -16.03
CA ALA A 598 5.15 26.71 -17.05
C ALA A 598 4.65 26.04 -18.34
N CYS A 599 5.11 24.82 -18.65
CA CYS A 599 4.59 24.06 -19.78
C CYS A 599 3.38 23.20 -19.42
N GLN A 600 2.90 23.27 -18.17
CA GLN A 600 1.66 22.65 -17.72
C GLN A 600 0.55 23.71 -17.57
N PRO A 601 -0.66 23.45 -18.08
CA PRO A 601 -1.73 24.45 -18.19
C PRO A 601 -2.30 24.93 -16.85
N LEU A 602 -2.29 24.09 -15.79
CA LEU A 602 -2.91 24.45 -14.51
C LEU A 602 -1.98 25.30 -13.62
N HIS A 603 -0.66 25.18 -13.76
CA HIS A 603 0.32 26.01 -13.06
C HIS A 603 0.25 27.50 -13.44
N SER A 604 -0.26 27.82 -14.63
CA SER A 604 -0.53 29.20 -15.03
C SER A 604 -1.99 29.63 -14.84
N SER A 605 -2.80 28.83 -14.13
CA SER A 605 -4.23 29.05 -14.03
C SER A 605 -4.72 29.33 -12.61
N PHE A 606 -5.65 30.29 -12.47
CA PHE A 606 -6.41 30.46 -11.23
C PHE A 606 -7.33 29.26 -10.91
N MET A 607 -7.55 28.37 -11.89
CA MET A 607 -8.34 27.14 -11.76
C MET A 607 -7.50 25.91 -11.39
N SER A 608 -6.28 26.11 -10.88
CA SER A 608 -5.31 25.05 -10.59
C SER A 608 -5.91 23.88 -9.80
N ASP A 609 -6.79 24.13 -8.84
CA ASP A 609 -7.50 23.11 -8.05
C ASP A 609 -9.04 23.13 -8.24
N GLY A 610 -9.49 23.49 -9.45
CA GLY A 610 -10.90 23.60 -9.84
C GLY A 610 -11.35 25.04 -10.09
N ASP A 611 -12.46 25.22 -10.81
CA ASP A 611 -13.01 26.55 -11.12
C ASP A 611 -13.62 27.17 -9.85
N PRO A 612 -13.09 28.29 -9.32
CA PRO A 612 -13.65 28.94 -8.13
C PRO A 612 -15.12 29.35 -8.25
N ALA A 613 -15.66 29.50 -9.47
CA ALA A 613 -17.09 29.74 -9.69
C ALA A 613 -17.97 28.58 -9.22
N ASP A 614 -17.43 27.36 -9.15
CA ASP A 614 -18.11 26.16 -8.65
C ASP A 614 -17.98 25.97 -7.13
N ASN A 615 -17.43 26.95 -6.42
CA ASN A 615 -17.28 26.86 -4.96
C ASN A 615 -18.65 26.91 -4.27
N GLU A 616 -18.96 25.86 -3.52
CA GLU A 616 -20.13 25.81 -2.66
C GLU A 616 -19.71 25.84 -1.19
N THR A 617 -20.40 26.67 -0.39
CA THR A 617 -20.22 26.66 1.06
C THR A 617 -21.19 25.68 1.69
N ILE A 618 -20.65 24.64 2.33
CA ILE A 618 -21.42 23.65 3.07
C ILE A 618 -21.14 23.74 4.56
N MET A 619 -22.12 23.35 5.38
CA MET A 619 -21.89 23.09 6.80
C MET A 619 -21.30 21.69 6.97
N TYR A 620 -19.99 21.62 7.15
CA TYR A 620 -19.26 20.37 7.27
C TYR A 620 -19.04 20.01 8.75
N THR A 621 -19.40 18.77 9.12
CA THR A 621 -19.14 18.23 10.47
C THR A 621 -17.96 17.27 10.40
N PRO A 622 -16.79 17.59 10.98
CA PRO A 622 -15.61 16.77 10.85
C PRO A 622 -15.76 15.46 11.65
N PRO A 623 -15.53 14.28 11.03
CA PRO A 623 -15.68 12.98 11.68
C PRO A 623 -14.55 12.68 12.70
N ARG A 624 -13.42 13.40 12.59
CA ARG A 624 -12.30 13.40 13.54
C ARG A 624 -11.94 14.85 13.86
N GLY A 625 -11.70 15.16 15.14
CA GLY A 625 -11.39 16.52 15.57
C GLY A 625 -9.92 16.89 15.36
N GLY A 626 -9.66 18.17 15.05
CA GLY A 626 -8.33 18.78 15.00
C GLY A 626 -8.27 20.09 15.80
N SER A 627 -7.08 20.69 15.90
CA SER A 627 -6.86 21.93 16.68
C SER A 627 -7.67 23.14 16.18
N ARG A 628 -7.98 23.18 14.87
CA ARG A 628 -8.79 24.24 14.23
C ARG A 628 -10.29 23.96 14.21
N HIS A 629 -10.70 22.68 14.17
CA HIS A 629 -12.10 22.26 14.06
C HIS A 629 -12.36 21.07 14.98
N PRO A 630 -12.96 21.28 16.17
CA PRO A 630 -13.24 20.21 17.12
C PRO A 630 -14.18 19.15 16.54
N LYS A 631 -14.03 17.91 17.00
CA LYS A 631 -14.84 16.78 16.54
C LYS A 631 -16.32 17.07 16.78
N GLY A 632 -17.15 16.87 15.76
CA GLY A 632 -18.61 17.00 15.88
C GLY A 632 -19.14 18.44 15.93
N ILE A 633 -18.29 19.46 15.78
CA ILE A 633 -18.73 20.86 15.66
C ILE A 633 -18.78 21.23 14.17
N PRO A 634 -19.98 21.49 13.60
CA PRO A 634 -20.11 21.93 12.22
C PRO A 634 -19.42 23.28 11.99
N TYR A 635 -18.79 23.45 10.84
CA TYR A 635 -18.23 24.73 10.40
C TYR A 635 -18.45 24.92 8.90
N GLU A 636 -18.43 26.17 8.44
CA GLU A 636 -18.51 26.49 7.02
C GLU A 636 -17.25 26.01 6.30
N LYS A 637 -17.43 25.13 5.32
CA LYS A 637 -16.35 24.59 4.49
C LYS A 637 -16.70 24.83 3.03
N ILE A 638 -15.76 25.41 2.29
CA ILE A 638 -15.85 25.50 0.84
C ILE A 638 -15.51 24.13 0.24
N ILE A 639 -16.37 23.63 -0.63
CA ILE A 639 -16.12 22.47 -1.48
C ILE A 639 -16.09 22.92 -2.93
N ASN A 640 -15.21 22.30 -3.72
CA ASN A 640 -15.12 22.53 -5.15
C ASN A 640 -15.16 21.17 -5.88
N PRO A 641 -16.05 20.97 -6.86
CA PRO A 641 -16.12 19.73 -7.63
C PRO A 641 -14.87 19.49 -8.49
N GLY A 642 -14.09 20.52 -8.82
CA GLY A 642 -12.79 20.41 -9.48
C GLY A 642 -11.61 20.11 -8.54
N ASN A 643 -11.80 20.10 -7.21
CA ASN A 643 -10.71 19.83 -6.26
C ASN A 643 -10.00 18.49 -6.53
N GLY A 644 -8.68 18.51 -6.66
CA GLY A 644 -7.82 17.39 -7.02
C GLY A 644 -7.48 17.29 -8.51
N VAL A 645 -7.93 18.24 -9.35
CA VAL A 645 -7.66 18.23 -10.79
C VAL A 645 -6.17 18.38 -11.11
N HIS A 646 -5.44 19.24 -10.39
CA HIS A 646 -4.00 19.43 -10.53
C HIS A 646 -3.25 18.09 -10.49
N VAL A 647 -3.39 17.37 -9.37
CA VAL A 647 -2.75 16.07 -9.14
C VAL A 647 -3.27 15.01 -10.12
N ALA A 648 -4.54 15.08 -10.54
CA ALA A 648 -5.06 14.11 -11.50
C ALA A 648 -4.47 14.26 -12.90
N TYR A 649 -4.28 15.50 -13.36
CA TYR A 649 -3.81 15.81 -14.70
C TYR A 649 -2.27 15.84 -14.76
N GLU A 650 -1.62 16.59 -13.87
CA GLU A 650 -0.18 16.86 -13.97
C GLU A 650 0.63 15.75 -13.33
N ASP A 651 0.12 15.06 -12.30
CA ASP A 651 0.80 13.91 -11.67
C ASP A 651 0.30 12.59 -12.23
N ASN A 652 -0.93 12.18 -11.90
CA ASN A 652 -1.38 10.81 -12.14
C ASN A 652 -1.46 10.46 -13.64
N MET A 653 -1.94 11.38 -14.49
CA MET A 653 -2.09 11.12 -15.92
C MET A 653 -0.75 11.03 -16.62
N ILE A 654 0.15 11.98 -16.40
CA ILE A 654 1.48 11.92 -17.00
C ILE A 654 2.23 10.69 -16.46
N ASP A 655 2.08 10.30 -15.18
CA ASP A 655 2.70 9.09 -14.63
C ASP A 655 2.20 7.81 -15.29
N ASP A 656 0.88 7.69 -15.44
CA ASP A 656 0.26 6.49 -16.01
C ASP A 656 0.58 6.34 -17.51
N PHE A 657 0.82 7.44 -18.23
CA PHE A 657 1.03 7.47 -19.69
C PHE A 657 2.43 7.91 -20.15
N ILE A 658 3.39 8.14 -19.25
CA ILE A 658 4.72 8.63 -19.66
C ILE A 658 5.41 7.71 -20.67
N HIS A 659 5.19 6.40 -20.58
CA HIS A 659 5.82 5.40 -21.42
C HIS A 659 5.40 5.52 -22.90
N VAL A 660 4.20 6.09 -23.16
CA VAL A 660 3.75 6.43 -24.51
C VAL A 660 4.02 7.88 -24.89
N MET A 661 3.99 8.81 -23.92
CA MET A 661 4.22 10.24 -24.18
C MET A 661 5.71 10.54 -24.44
N LEU A 662 6.62 9.96 -23.66
CA LEU A 662 8.06 10.25 -23.73
C LEU A 662 8.68 9.96 -25.10
N PRO A 663 8.42 8.80 -25.76
CA PRO A 663 8.91 8.57 -27.12
C PRO A 663 8.42 9.61 -28.12
N LYS A 664 7.16 10.05 -28.00
CA LYS A 664 6.58 11.07 -28.89
C LYS A 664 7.19 12.45 -28.69
N ILE A 665 7.45 12.85 -27.43
CA ILE A 665 8.17 14.10 -27.15
C ILE A 665 9.56 14.07 -27.81
N LYS A 666 10.28 12.94 -27.70
CA LYS A 666 11.57 12.75 -28.37
C LYS A 666 11.45 12.80 -29.89
N GLU A 667 10.41 12.22 -30.46
CA GLU A 667 10.16 12.26 -31.91
C GLU A 667 9.97 13.71 -32.37
N ILE A 668 9.11 14.48 -31.71
CA ILE A 668 8.87 15.90 -32.02
C ILE A 668 10.17 16.71 -31.92
N ILE A 669 10.94 16.56 -30.84
CA ILE A 669 12.18 17.32 -30.63
C ILE A 669 13.24 17.01 -31.70
N ASN A 670 13.30 15.75 -32.17
CA ASN A 670 14.28 15.33 -33.18
C ASN A 670 13.81 15.57 -34.62
N ASP A 671 12.53 15.88 -34.83
CA ASP A 671 11.96 16.23 -36.12
C ASP A 671 11.96 17.75 -36.31
N ASN A 672 12.96 18.25 -37.06
CA ASN A 672 13.08 19.66 -37.40
C ASN A 672 11.88 20.19 -38.20
N GLU A 673 11.13 19.34 -38.91
CA GLU A 673 9.95 19.75 -39.68
C GLU A 673 8.67 19.77 -38.83
N SER A 674 8.73 19.30 -37.59
CA SER A 674 7.56 19.30 -36.71
C SER A 674 7.08 20.73 -36.42
N ARG A 675 5.76 20.90 -36.27
CA ARG A 675 5.12 22.20 -35.95
C ARG A 675 5.82 22.89 -34.78
N ILE A 676 6.05 22.13 -33.70
CA ILE A 676 6.67 22.63 -32.48
C ILE A 676 8.10 23.08 -32.74
N MET A 677 8.89 22.39 -33.57
CA MET A 677 10.27 22.80 -33.88
C MET A 677 10.36 24.01 -34.82
N GLN A 678 9.30 24.28 -35.60
CA GLN A 678 9.19 25.44 -36.50
C GLN A 678 8.67 26.71 -35.80
N GLU A 679 8.11 26.61 -34.59
CA GLU A 679 7.66 27.78 -33.83
C GLU A 679 8.84 28.71 -33.49
N LEU A 680 8.65 30.01 -33.72
CA LEU A 680 9.63 31.04 -33.41
C LEU A 680 9.79 31.19 -31.89
N LEU A 681 11.02 31.06 -31.42
CA LEU A 681 11.37 31.33 -30.04
C LEU A 681 11.57 32.83 -29.84
N ILE A 682 11.15 33.32 -28.68
CA ILE A 682 11.36 34.71 -28.29
C ILE A 682 12.86 34.93 -28.05
N PRO A 683 13.46 35.99 -28.60
CA PRO A 683 14.84 36.35 -28.29
C PRO A 683 15.01 36.62 -26.79
N ILE A 684 16.04 36.04 -26.19
CA ILE A 684 16.37 36.20 -24.76
C ILE A 684 17.79 36.75 -24.66
N GLY A 685 17.92 37.97 -24.14
CA GLY A 685 19.17 38.68 -23.89
C GLY A 685 19.38 39.13 -22.45
N ASN A 686 18.34 39.06 -21.62
CA ASN A 686 18.39 39.36 -20.18
C ASN A 686 17.34 38.55 -19.41
N GLY A 687 17.36 38.64 -18.07
CA GLY A 687 16.45 37.89 -17.23
C GLY A 687 14.97 38.29 -17.37
N GLN A 688 14.68 39.57 -17.65
CA GLN A 688 13.30 40.03 -17.92
C GLN A 688 12.73 39.35 -19.17
N GLU A 689 13.52 39.27 -20.23
CA GLU A 689 13.16 38.57 -21.47
C GLU A 689 13.05 37.06 -21.26
N ALA A 690 13.85 36.45 -20.37
CA ALA A 690 13.70 35.04 -20.00
C ALA A 690 12.38 34.79 -19.26
N GLY A 691 12.02 35.65 -18.30
CA GLY A 691 10.71 35.61 -17.64
C GLY A 691 9.56 35.82 -18.62
N PHE A 692 9.71 36.72 -19.59
CA PHE A 692 8.70 36.98 -20.61
C PHE A 692 8.55 35.80 -21.58
N ALA A 693 9.63 35.14 -21.97
CA ALA A 693 9.59 33.93 -22.77
C ALA A 693 8.77 32.83 -22.08
N VAL A 694 8.88 32.71 -20.75
CA VAL A 694 8.07 31.78 -19.96
C VAL A 694 6.61 32.20 -19.86
N LEU A 695 6.31 33.50 -19.73
CA LEU A 695 4.92 33.98 -19.80
C LEU A 695 4.26 33.65 -21.15
N GLN A 696 5.01 33.74 -22.26
CA GLN A 696 4.49 33.38 -23.58
C GLN A 696 4.37 31.86 -23.77
N LEU A 697 5.25 31.06 -23.15
CA LEU A 697 5.07 29.62 -23.06
C LEU A 697 3.75 29.27 -22.37
N MET A 698 3.47 29.86 -21.20
CA MET A 698 2.20 29.67 -20.47
C MET A 698 0.99 30.03 -21.33
N LYS A 699 1.05 31.17 -22.03
CA LYS A 699 -0.01 31.63 -22.93
C LYS A 699 -0.33 30.61 -24.03
N VAL A 700 0.70 30.12 -24.71
CA VAL A 700 0.52 29.15 -25.80
C VAL A 700 0.06 27.80 -25.25
N THR A 701 0.60 27.35 -24.11
CA THR A 701 0.14 26.12 -23.44
C THR A 701 -1.35 26.18 -23.10
N GLN A 702 -1.84 27.30 -22.54
CA GLN A 702 -3.27 27.47 -22.23
C GLN A 702 -4.15 27.70 -23.47
N THR A 703 -3.55 28.15 -24.57
CA THR A 703 -4.25 28.25 -25.86
C THR A 703 -4.44 26.87 -26.49
N ASP A 704 -3.42 26.02 -26.41
CA ASP A 704 -3.48 24.63 -26.91
C ASP A 704 -4.38 23.78 -25.99
N ILE A 705 -4.31 23.97 -24.67
CA ILE A 705 -5.11 23.23 -23.67
C ILE A 705 -5.73 24.21 -22.68
N ASN A 706 -7.01 24.49 -22.83
CA ASN A 706 -7.72 25.40 -21.94
C ASN A 706 -7.88 24.78 -20.54
N PRO A 707 -7.41 25.44 -19.45
CA PRO A 707 -7.55 24.94 -18.08
C PRO A 707 -8.98 24.58 -17.70
N LYS A 708 -9.96 25.34 -18.17
CA LYS A 708 -11.38 25.06 -17.92
C LYS A 708 -11.81 23.71 -18.51
N ASP A 709 -11.34 23.36 -19.70
CA ASP A 709 -11.70 22.08 -20.32
C ASP A 709 -11.15 20.91 -19.52
N ILE A 710 -9.93 21.04 -18.98
CA ILE A 710 -9.34 20.04 -18.07
C ILE A 710 -10.21 19.87 -16.83
N VAL A 711 -10.61 20.99 -16.20
CA VAL A 711 -11.50 20.97 -15.03
C VAL A 711 -12.85 20.31 -15.36
N GLU A 712 -13.45 20.63 -16.50
CA GLU A 712 -14.73 20.03 -16.92
C GLU A 712 -14.61 18.53 -17.20
N VAL A 713 -13.57 18.09 -17.91
CA VAL A 713 -13.32 16.68 -18.18
C VAL A 713 -13.04 15.94 -16.88
N TYR A 714 -12.25 16.51 -15.97
CA TYR A 714 -12.00 15.95 -14.66
C TYR A 714 -13.28 15.82 -13.82
N LYS A 715 -14.13 16.86 -13.79
CA LYS A 715 -15.44 16.82 -13.12
C LYS A 715 -16.34 15.74 -13.69
N LYS A 716 -16.37 15.56 -15.02
CA LYS A 716 -17.13 14.48 -15.68
C LYS A 716 -16.55 13.11 -15.36
N ALA A 717 -15.23 12.99 -15.33
CA ALA A 717 -14.52 11.76 -15.02
C ALA A 717 -14.52 11.41 -13.52
N LYS A 718 -14.87 12.35 -12.62
CA LYS A 718 -14.99 12.07 -11.18
C LYS A 718 -16.03 10.97 -10.93
N GLY A 719 -15.56 9.82 -10.45
CA GLY A 719 -16.37 8.62 -10.26
C GLY A 719 -16.36 7.63 -11.44
N HIS A 720 -15.54 7.88 -12.47
CA HIS A 720 -15.09 6.89 -13.45
C HIS A 720 -13.93 6.08 -12.86
N GLN A 721 -13.69 4.90 -13.42
CA GLN A 721 -12.66 3.98 -12.93
C GLN A 721 -11.23 4.49 -13.14
N ASN A 722 -10.94 5.18 -14.25
CA ASN A 722 -9.59 5.66 -14.59
C ASN A 722 -9.63 7.11 -15.09
N ILE A 723 -9.57 8.06 -14.16
CA ILE A 723 -9.58 9.50 -14.46
C ILE A 723 -8.36 9.88 -15.33
N ALA A 724 -7.18 9.32 -15.04
CA ALA A 724 -5.96 9.56 -15.80
C ALA A 724 -6.13 9.19 -17.28
N LYS A 725 -6.82 8.07 -17.56
CA LYS A 725 -7.12 7.66 -18.94
C LYS A 725 -8.06 8.63 -19.65
N GLU A 726 -9.12 9.10 -19.00
CA GLU A 726 -10.05 10.07 -19.60
C GLU A 726 -9.32 11.38 -19.94
N LEU A 727 -8.46 11.85 -19.03
CA LEU A 727 -7.63 13.03 -19.26
C LEU A 727 -6.59 12.81 -20.37
N HIS A 728 -5.96 11.64 -20.43
CA HIS A 728 -5.00 11.32 -21.49
C HIS A 728 -5.67 11.17 -22.86
N ASP A 729 -6.83 10.52 -22.93
CA ASP A 729 -7.55 10.33 -24.19
C ASP A 729 -7.95 11.67 -24.81
N GLU A 730 -8.30 12.65 -23.98
CA GLU A 730 -8.68 13.99 -24.44
C GLU A 730 -7.47 14.90 -24.70
N PHE A 731 -6.49 14.92 -23.79
CA PHE A 731 -5.43 15.94 -23.79
C PHE A 731 -4.02 15.39 -24.01
N GLY A 732 -3.82 14.07 -24.05
CA GLY A 732 -2.49 13.44 -24.02
C GLY A 732 -1.57 13.87 -25.16
N GLU A 733 -2.08 13.95 -26.41
CA GLU A 733 -1.28 14.41 -27.56
C GLU A 733 -0.90 15.88 -27.43
N LEU A 734 -1.82 16.75 -27.04
CA LEU A 734 -1.54 18.18 -26.83
C LEU A 734 -0.57 18.39 -25.65
N THR A 735 -0.66 17.55 -24.63
CA THR A 735 0.26 17.57 -23.47
C THR A 735 1.68 17.23 -23.93
N VAL A 736 1.84 16.25 -24.83
CA VAL A 736 3.12 15.92 -25.47
C VAL A 736 3.69 17.12 -26.23
N GLU A 737 2.86 17.84 -27.00
CA GLU A 737 3.28 19.05 -27.71
C GLU A 737 3.70 20.17 -26.76
N CYS A 738 2.94 20.41 -25.69
CA CYS A 738 3.26 21.41 -24.65
C CYS A 738 4.60 21.09 -23.96
N MET A 739 4.82 19.83 -23.60
CA MET A 739 6.09 19.39 -22.99
C MET A 739 7.28 19.50 -23.96
N ALA A 740 7.10 19.18 -25.24
CA ALA A 740 8.13 19.37 -26.27
C ALA A 740 8.48 20.85 -26.44
N ARG A 741 7.48 21.74 -26.43
CA ARG A 741 7.68 23.20 -26.44
C ARG A 741 8.42 23.68 -25.19
N GLY A 742 8.06 23.16 -24.01
CA GLY A 742 8.77 23.41 -22.76
C GLY A 742 10.26 23.04 -22.84
N CYS A 743 10.58 21.90 -23.46
CA CYS A 743 11.98 21.49 -23.68
C CYS A 743 12.74 22.49 -24.56
N ARG A 744 12.12 22.99 -25.64
CA ARG A 744 12.73 24.01 -26.52
C ARG A 744 12.98 25.33 -25.80
N VAL A 745 11.99 25.82 -25.04
CA VAL A 745 12.09 27.09 -24.30
C VAL A 745 13.14 26.99 -23.19
N LEU A 746 13.19 25.88 -22.44
CA LEU A 746 14.21 25.64 -21.43
C LEU A 746 15.63 25.68 -22.04
N ALA A 747 15.83 24.99 -23.16
CA ALA A 747 17.10 24.99 -23.88
C ALA A 747 17.45 26.40 -24.41
N ALA A 748 16.47 27.16 -24.89
CA ALA A 748 16.66 28.53 -25.33
C ALA A 748 17.16 29.44 -24.19
N ILE A 749 16.57 29.31 -22.99
CA ILE A 749 17.00 30.06 -21.81
C ILE A 749 18.42 29.67 -21.39
N TRP A 750 18.77 28.38 -21.41
CA TRP A 750 20.14 27.93 -21.13
C TRP A 750 21.16 28.47 -22.15
N ASN A 751 20.85 28.41 -23.45
CA ASN A 751 21.72 28.98 -24.51
C ASN A 751 21.88 30.49 -24.33
N ALA A 752 20.78 31.21 -24.08
CA ALA A 752 20.82 32.65 -23.87
C ALA A 752 21.68 33.04 -22.68
N ALA A 753 21.56 32.35 -21.54
CA ALA A 753 22.40 32.63 -20.38
C ALA A 753 23.89 32.39 -20.68
N TRP A 754 24.19 31.34 -21.45
CA TRP A 754 25.55 31.05 -21.90
C TRP A 754 26.09 32.16 -22.80
N ASP A 755 25.33 32.57 -23.82
CA ASP A 755 25.73 33.58 -24.80
C ASP A 755 25.87 34.98 -24.17
N VAL A 756 24.90 35.38 -23.33
CA VAL A 756 24.91 36.67 -22.60
C VAL A 756 26.08 36.77 -21.62
N SER A 757 26.50 35.65 -21.04
CA SER A 757 27.68 35.62 -20.16
C SER A 757 28.99 35.89 -20.92
N GLN A 758 29.00 35.71 -22.24
CA GLN A 758 30.20 35.73 -23.09
C GLN A 758 31.32 34.82 -22.58
N THR A 759 30.95 33.73 -21.90
CA THR A 759 31.92 32.79 -21.35
C THR A 759 32.66 32.05 -22.47
N THR A 760 33.97 31.90 -22.32
CA THR A 760 34.81 31.06 -23.19
C THR A 760 35.10 29.71 -22.55
N SER A 761 34.28 29.29 -21.58
CA SER A 761 34.53 28.07 -20.83
C SER A 761 34.49 26.82 -21.71
N GLU A 762 35.53 26.00 -21.59
CA GLU A 762 35.60 24.66 -22.16
C GLU A 762 35.30 23.57 -21.12
N TYR A 763 34.78 23.95 -19.95
CA TYR A 763 34.47 23.01 -18.89
C TYR A 763 33.28 22.12 -19.29
N LYS A 764 33.54 20.82 -19.46
CA LYS A 764 32.58 19.81 -19.93
C LYS A 764 32.47 18.61 -18.98
N ARG A 765 32.81 18.80 -17.70
CA ARG A 765 32.86 17.72 -16.70
C ARG A 765 31.64 17.77 -15.79
N SER A 766 31.30 16.62 -15.21
CA SER A 766 30.26 16.52 -14.19
C SER A 766 30.67 17.27 -12.92
N ILE A 767 29.71 17.91 -12.26
CA ILE A 767 29.86 18.54 -10.94
C ILE A 767 29.58 17.48 -9.87
N SER A 768 30.40 17.49 -8.80
CA SER A 768 30.18 16.61 -7.65
C SER A 768 28.84 16.91 -6.97
N GLN A 769 28.09 15.87 -6.64
CA GLN A 769 26.81 16.00 -5.91
C GLN A 769 27.00 16.74 -4.57
N ASP A 770 28.07 16.49 -3.82
CA ASP A 770 28.36 17.21 -2.55
C ASP A 770 28.39 18.74 -2.70
N LYS A 771 28.91 19.24 -3.84
CA LYS A 771 28.93 20.69 -4.10
C LYS A 771 27.52 21.23 -4.35
N LEU A 772 26.71 20.46 -5.06
CA LEU A 772 25.33 20.81 -5.36
C LEU A 772 24.46 20.74 -4.09
N ILE A 773 24.66 19.71 -3.25
CA ILE A 773 24.04 19.59 -1.91
C ILE A 773 24.32 20.85 -1.09
N ALA A 774 25.58 21.29 -1.04
CA ALA A 774 25.94 22.49 -0.30
C ALA A 774 25.20 23.75 -0.80
N LEU A 775 24.94 23.86 -2.10
CA LEU A 775 24.23 25.00 -2.69
C LEU A 775 22.72 24.98 -2.40
N TYR A 776 22.04 23.84 -2.56
CA TYR A 776 20.59 23.79 -2.29
C TYR A 776 20.24 23.69 -0.80
N ARG A 777 21.20 23.29 0.04
CA ARG A 777 21.09 23.34 1.50
C ARG A 777 21.18 24.77 2.04
N ASN A 778 21.93 25.64 1.36
CA ASN A 778 22.17 27.01 1.80
C ASN A 778 20.90 27.87 1.63
N PRO A 779 20.30 28.38 2.73
CA PRO A 779 19.07 29.14 2.67
C PRO A 779 19.23 30.51 2.00
N ASP A 780 20.44 31.09 2.01
CA ASP A 780 20.71 32.40 1.40
C ASP A 780 21.12 32.31 -0.07
N GLU A 781 21.50 31.12 -0.56
CA GLU A 781 21.74 30.91 -1.99
C GLU A 781 20.39 30.98 -2.72
N LEU A 782 20.28 31.72 -3.83
CA LEU A 782 19.08 31.78 -4.70
C LEU A 782 17.71 31.72 -3.93
N PRO A 783 17.45 32.70 -3.03
CA PRO A 783 16.32 32.67 -2.08
C PRO A 783 14.96 32.70 -2.78
N SER A 784 13.94 32.12 -2.16
CA SER A 784 12.55 32.17 -2.61
C SER A 784 11.93 33.46 -2.12
N LEU A 785 11.35 34.24 -3.02
CA LEU A 785 10.81 35.55 -2.66
C LEU A 785 9.33 35.64 -3.00
N HIS A 786 8.68 36.62 -2.38
CA HIS A 786 7.33 37.02 -2.75
C HIS A 786 7.38 38.16 -3.75
N LEU A 787 6.28 38.38 -4.46
CA LEU A 787 6.14 39.45 -5.44
C LEU A 787 6.56 40.83 -4.89
N ASP A 788 6.20 41.15 -3.64
CA ASP A 788 6.53 42.41 -2.98
C ASP A 788 8.02 42.59 -2.65
N THR A 789 8.83 41.53 -2.78
CA THR A 789 10.23 41.51 -2.35
C THR A 789 11.21 41.15 -3.45
N ILE A 790 10.75 40.46 -4.50
CA ILE A 790 11.63 39.93 -5.55
C ILE A 790 12.30 41.02 -6.38
N GLU A 791 11.65 42.18 -6.56
CA GLU A 791 12.20 43.30 -7.34
C GLU A 791 13.60 43.73 -6.87
N ASN A 792 13.87 43.61 -5.56
CA ASN A 792 15.13 44.09 -4.96
C ASN A 792 16.36 43.28 -5.38
N ILE A 793 16.18 42.12 -5.99
CA ILE A 793 17.28 41.23 -6.37
C ILE A 793 17.37 40.97 -7.88
N LEU A 794 16.41 41.46 -8.66
CA LEU A 794 16.40 41.31 -10.11
C LEU A 794 17.40 42.29 -10.73
N VAL A 795 18.18 41.81 -11.70
CA VAL A 795 19.09 42.67 -12.45
C VAL A 795 18.29 43.35 -13.57
N LYS A 796 18.11 44.67 -13.44
CA LYS A 796 17.41 45.51 -14.42
C LYS A 796 18.25 45.82 -15.64
#